data_AF-A0A3B8K305-F1
#
_entry.id   AF-A0A3B8K305-F1
#
_cell.length_a   1.000
_cell.length_b   1.000
_cell.length_c   1.000
_cell.angle_alpha   90.00
_cell.angle_beta   90.00
_cell.angle_gamma   90.00
#
_symmetry.space_group_name_H-M   'P 1'
#
loop_
_entity.id
_entity.type
_entity.pdbx_description
1 polymer ?
#
loop_
_entity_poly.entity_id
_entity_poly.type
_entity_poly.pdbx_seq_one_letter_code
_entity_poly.pdbx_strand_id
1 'polypeptide(L)'
;MSVDYYKIGGSLEYQHSTYVVRQADRELYEGLKNGEFCYVLNSRQMGKSSLRVQMMKKLKEQGIRCASIDMTRIGNHVSPAEWYGGVVSELLRGFSLLKKVDFSTWWRERELLPPLQRLRELIEDVLLVEFSQNLVIFIDEIDSIIKIKFKEDFFAFIRACYNQRVDNPEYNRLTFCLLGVATPSDLIADKNRTPFNIGRAIELTGFQYHEVQALIQGLEGRVSKPAVVFREMLEWTGGQPFLTQKLCKLLLYWENSIQAGREAKCIEELVRSHIIEDWEAQDEPEHLRTIRDRLLRNEQRTSRLLGIYQQILQSTIEDEELERSLNPKSIVLADDNPEQIELRLSGLVVRQQGQLIVSNQIYQSIFNQSWVENQLVNMRPYSKTFTAWLATNCDDESHLLQGQVLQEALAWSANKSLSVQDYQFLIASQELDKREAQIALEEAKKLLPIKEKLIQTLQQKLKLTRNHRLLKKEPEKKAGRSIYGSQAKKDTKCLLEALLAYANNELENCEHLQIQVNWQTENRLVVSTKVRFLEKLTAKSSAKLTKEQIKEALKRLEDFLGILEDNRTRTQGSEDRHFTLKLWHKRHDKEANLKQFDLEWERHREARFLYKEYKEVPEVPPALNCLLPTPQASDDALYLPDDIDALYLLELVDVPEVPEGSVALSSVFYVERPPIETHCYDTIIQPGALIRIKAPRQMGKTSLLDRIAEHANMQGYITLPLNLQEFGRGVFSNLDEFLRWFCEWIDRRIRGWGLRLPVQLSNYWDENRSSMINCTTYFETHLLEQINRPLVLALDNVDCVFQSPEIAQGFFSMLRSWHEEAKTIEVWEKLRLIVVHSTEDYGRLDL
;
A
#
# COMPACT_ATOMS: atom_id res chain seq x y z
N MET A 1 3.31 42.04 -8.21
CA MET A 1 2.23 41.17 -7.69
C MET A 1 2.86 40.20 -6.72
N SER A 2 2.21 39.94 -5.58
CA SER A 2 2.71 38.97 -4.60
C SER A 2 2.89 37.60 -5.27
N VAL A 3 4.01 36.95 -4.95
CA VAL A 3 4.37 35.61 -5.43
C VAL A 3 3.38 34.53 -4.93
N ASP A 4 2.55 34.88 -3.94
CA ASP A 4 1.59 33.97 -3.28
C ASP A 4 0.12 34.21 -3.67
N TYR A 5 -0.16 34.78 -4.85
CA TYR A 5 -1.55 34.97 -5.28
C TYR A 5 -2.34 33.64 -5.37
N TYR A 6 -1.72 32.58 -5.88
CA TYR A 6 -2.35 31.24 -6.00
C TYR A 6 -1.95 30.31 -4.84
N LYS A 7 -2.95 29.61 -4.29
CA LYS A 7 -2.80 28.71 -3.13
C LYS A 7 -3.08 27.28 -3.56
N ILE A 8 -2.05 26.43 -3.47
CA ILE A 8 -2.13 25.01 -3.83
C ILE A 8 -2.25 24.18 -2.54
N GLY A 9 -3.27 23.32 -2.48
CA GLY A 9 -3.51 22.47 -1.32
C GLY A 9 -4.23 23.18 -0.16
N GLY A 10 -4.78 22.38 0.75
CA GLY A 10 -5.63 22.85 1.86
C GLY A 10 -6.94 23.51 1.39
N SER A 11 -7.76 23.97 2.34
CA SER A 11 -8.91 24.82 2.01
C SER A 11 -8.54 26.30 1.85
N LEU A 12 -9.36 27.03 1.09
CA LEU A 12 -9.25 28.47 0.92
C LEU A 12 -10.04 29.20 2.01
N GLU A 13 -9.46 30.29 2.51
CA GLU A 13 -10.11 31.18 3.49
C GLU A 13 -11.35 31.87 2.91
N TYR A 14 -12.18 32.39 3.81
CA TYR A 14 -13.37 33.14 3.43
C TYR A 14 -13.01 34.36 2.56
N GLN A 15 -13.68 34.51 1.42
CA GLN A 15 -13.43 35.60 0.46
C GLN A 15 -12.00 35.67 -0.08
N HIS A 16 -11.24 34.57 -0.07
CA HIS A 16 -9.92 34.51 -0.69
C HIS A 16 -9.99 34.95 -2.16
N SER A 17 -9.02 35.75 -2.62
CA SER A 17 -9.02 36.38 -3.96
C SER A 17 -9.08 35.36 -5.11
N THR A 18 -8.57 34.15 -4.91
CA THR A 18 -8.61 33.06 -5.89
C THR A 18 -9.77 32.07 -5.72
N TYR A 19 -10.70 32.32 -4.79
CA TYR A 19 -11.87 31.46 -4.65
C TYR A 19 -12.83 31.64 -5.85
N VAL A 20 -13.12 30.55 -6.54
CA VAL A 20 -14.05 30.51 -7.66
C VAL A 20 -15.42 30.09 -7.17
N VAL A 21 -16.41 30.99 -7.26
CA VAL A 21 -17.81 30.71 -6.92
C VAL A 21 -18.45 29.88 -8.03
N ARG A 22 -18.86 28.66 -7.70
CA ARG A 22 -19.47 27.72 -8.66
C ARG A 22 -20.98 27.68 -8.53
N GLN A 23 -21.64 27.02 -9.47
CA GLN A 23 -23.07 26.68 -9.35
C GLN A 23 -23.38 25.90 -8.05
N ALA A 24 -22.51 24.97 -7.67
CA ALA A 24 -22.63 24.19 -6.44
C ALA A 24 -22.67 25.04 -5.16
N ASP A 25 -21.98 26.18 -5.12
CA ASP A 25 -22.03 27.12 -4.00
C ASP A 25 -23.44 27.68 -3.79
N ARG A 26 -24.12 28.03 -4.88
CA ARG A 26 -25.47 28.58 -4.83
C ARG A 26 -26.48 27.52 -4.41
N GLU A 27 -26.35 26.33 -5.00
CA GLU A 27 -27.25 25.21 -4.70
C GLU A 27 -27.13 24.74 -3.25
N LEU A 28 -25.91 24.63 -2.74
CA LEU A 28 -25.68 24.27 -1.34
C LEU A 28 -26.17 25.36 -0.39
N TYR A 29 -25.90 26.63 -0.69
CA TYR A 29 -26.37 27.74 0.13
C TYR A 29 -27.91 27.79 0.23
N GLU A 30 -28.60 27.74 -0.91
CA GLU A 30 -30.06 27.77 -0.94
C GLU A 30 -30.66 26.53 -0.25
N GLY A 31 -30.10 25.34 -0.49
CA GLY A 31 -30.56 24.12 0.17
C GLY A 31 -30.43 24.19 1.69
N LEU A 32 -29.26 24.59 2.20
CA LEU A 32 -29.04 24.72 3.65
C LEU A 32 -29.90 25.82 4.29
N LYS A 33 -30.10 26.94 3.59
CA LYS A 33 -30.96 28.04 4.05
C LYS A 33 -32.42 27.61 4.15
N ASN A 34 -32.89 26.75 3.24
CA ASN A 34 -34.24 26.19 3.26
C ASN A 34 -34.40 25.01 4.23
N GLY A 35 -33.33 24.64 4.95
CA GLY A 35 -33.33 23.52 5.88
C GLY A 35 -33.30 22.15 5.21
N GLU A 36 -32.91 22.08 3.93
CA GLU A 36 -32.76 20.81 3.20
C GLU A 36 -31.53 20.04 3.71
N PHE A 37 -31.66 18.72 3.85
CA PHE A 37 -30.51 17.86 4.10
C PHE A 37 -29.64 17.83 2.82
N CYS A 38 -28.38 18.25 2.90
CA CYS A 38 -27.49 18.33 1.73
C CYS A 38 -26.29 17.41 1.88
N TYR A 39 -25.75 16.91 0.76
CA TYR A 39 -24.48 16.19 0.77
C TYR A 39 -23.62 16.46 -0.46
N VAL A 40 -22.31 16.57 -0.24
CA VAL A 40 -21.27 16.88 -1.24
C VAL A 40 -20.27 15.74 -1.27
N LEU A 41 -20.53 14.75 -2.13
CA LEU A 41 -19.73 13.53 -2.24
C LEU A 41 -18.94 13.53 -3.54
N ASN A 42 -17.61 13.68 -3.44
CA ASN A 42 -16.75 13.79 -4.63
C ASN A 42 -15.30 13.41 -4.34
N SER A 43 -14.50 13.24 -5.41
CA SER A 43 -13.08 12.95 -5.36
C SER A 43 -12.27 14.01 -4.60
N ARG A 44 -11.04 13.64 -4.20
CA ARG A 44 -10.12 14.53 -3.47
C ARG A 44 -9.79 15.76 -4.32
N GLN A 45 -9.47 16.87 -3.63
CA GLN A 45 -9.02 18.12 -4.27
C GLN A 45 -10.04 18.83 -5.20
N MET A 46 -11.34 18.51 -5.07
CA MET A 46 -12.44 19.21 -5.78
C MET A 46 -12.95 20.48 -5.05
N GLY A 47 -12.24 20.94 -4.01
CA GLY A 47 -12.62 22.15 -3.25
C GLY A 47 -13.79 21.98 -2.27
N LYS A 48 -14.05 20.76 -1.77
CA LYS A 48 -15.11 20.47 -0.79
C LYS A 48 -14.93 21.26 0.51
N SER A 49 -13.74 21.21 1.10
CA SER A 49 -13.44 21.90 2.35
C SER A 49 -13.48 23.42 2.18
N SER A 50 -13.00 23.96 1.06
CA SER A 50 -13.15 25.40 0.75
C SER A 50 -14.61 25.82 0.64
N LEU A 51 -15.45 25.00 -0.02
CA LEU A 51 -16.89 25.23 -0.10
C LEU A 51 -17.54 25.27 1.29
N ARG A 52 -17.18 24.33 2.18
CA ARG A 52 -17.64 24.32 3.58
C ARG A 52 -17.29 25.63 4.30
N VAL A 53 -16.03 26.09 4.20
CA VAL A 53 -15.57 27.35 4.83
C VAL A 53 -16.40 28.53 4.34
N GLN A 54 -16.62 28.66 3.02
CA GLN A 54 -17.45 29.74 2.48
C GLN A 54 -18.89 29.68 2.98
N MET A 55 -19.50 28.48 2.97
CA MET A 55 -20.89 28.32 3.39
C MET A 55 -21.07 28.62 4.87
N MET A 56 -20.18 28.12 5.73
CA MET A 56 -20.27 28.37 7.17
C MET A 56 -20.22 29.87 7.50
N LYS A 57 -19.30 30.62 6.89
CA LYS A 57 -19.19 32.07 7.13
C LYS A 57 -20.42 32.82 6.59
N LYS A 58 -20.86 32.51 5.36
CA LYS A 58 -22.10 33.10 4.78
C LYS A 58 -23.35 32.83 5.63
N LEU A 59 -23.52 31.60 6.13
CA LEU A 59 -24.67 31.25 6.96
C LEU A 59 -24.61 31.96 8.33
N LYS A 60 -23.42 32.05 8.95
CA LYS A 60 -23.22 32.80 10.19
C LYS A 60 -23.54 34.29 10.04
N GLU A 61 -23.17 34.91 8.92
CA GLU A 61 -23.54 36.30 8.61
C GLU A 61 -25.06 36.51 8.50
N GLN A 62 -25.83 35.48 8.14
CA GLN A 62 -27.30 35.50 8.08
C GLN A 62 -27.95 35.13 9.42
N GLY A 63 -27.18 35.00 10.50
CA GLY A 63 -27.68 34.66 11.84
C GLY A 63 -27.95 33.18 12.07
N ILE A 64 -27.52 32.30 11.15
CA ILE A 64 -27.63 30.84 11.31
C ILE A 64 -26.42 30.34 12.11
N ARG A 65 -26.65 29.51 13.12
CA ARG A 65 -25.57 28.91 13.92
C ARG A 65 -25.03 27.68 13.21
N CYS A 66 -23.71 27.60 13.05
CA CYS A 66 -23.07 26.48 12.37
C CYS A 66 -21.97 25.85 13.20
N ALA A 67 -21.96 24.52 13.25
CA ALA A 67 -20.85 23.71 13.77
C ALA A 67 -20.32 22.80 12.66
N SER A 68 -19.03 22.46 12.74
CA SER A 68 -18.38 21.53 11.83
C SER A 68 -17.71 20.43 12.63
N ILE A 69 -17.87 19.19 12.18
CA ILE A 69 -17.26 18.00 12.78
C ILE A 69 -16.37 17.37 11.72
N ASP A 70 -15.06 17.33 11.99
CA ASP A 70 -14.11 16.58 11.18
C ASP A 70 -14.01 15.15 11.72
N MET A 71 -14.50 14.20 10.94
CA MET A 71 -14.60 12.80 11.36
C MET A 71 -13.24 12.11 11.48
N THR A 72 -12.18 12.65 10.85
CA THR A 72 -10.82 12.10 11.00
C THR A 72 -10.30 12.23 12.43
N ARG A 73 -10.70 13.29 13.15
CA ARG A 73 -10.26 13.58 14.53
C ARG A 73 -10.86 12.66 15.58
N ILE A 74 -12.04 12.10 15.33
CA ILE A 74 -12.63 11.12 16.24
C ILE A 74 -11.86 9.80 16.13
N GLY A 75 -11.36 9.48 14.93
CA GLY A 75 -10.60 8.27 14.65
C GLY A 75 -11.48 7.07 14.27
N ASN A 76 -10.84 6.05 13.68
CA ASN A 76 -11.53 4.89 13.12
C ASN A 76 -11.38 3.61 13.96
N HIS A 77 -10.52 3.64 14.98
CA HIS A 77 -10.20 2.51 15.86
C HIS A 77 -10.70 2.73 17.29
N VAL A 78 -11.87 3.37 17.42
CA VAL A 78 -12.47 3.73 18.69
C VAL A 78 -13.72 2.90 18.99
N SER A 79 -14.02 2.73 20.27
CA SER A 79 -15.28 2.15 20.74
C SER A 79 -16.48 3.04 20.38
N PRO A 80 -17.72 2.50 20.36
CA PRO A 80 -18.90 3.33 20.17
C PRO A 80 -19.01 4.46 21.20
N ALA A 81 -18.67 4.21 22.46
CA ALA A 81 -18.72 5.22 23.52
C ALA A 81 -17.76 6.38 23.23
N GLU A 82 -16.50 6.08 22.92
CA GLU A 82 -15.49 7.08 22.54
C GLU A 82 -15.87 7.84 21.27
N TRP A 83 -16.44 7.14 20.28
CA TRP A 83 -16.82 7.75 19.01
C TRP A 83 -17.96 8.74 19.17
N TYR A 84 -19.08 8.31 19.78
CA TYR A 84 -20.22 9.19 20.02
C TYR A 84 -19.90 10.28 21.04
N GLY A 85 -19.09 9.99 22.07
CA GLY A 85 -18.58 10.99 23.00
C GLY A 85 -17.72 12.04 22.29
N GLY A 86 -16.89 11.61 21.33
CA GLY A 86 -16.16 12.50 20.44
C GLY A 86 -17.08 13.41 19.61
N VAL A 87 -18.12 12.87 18.98
CA VAL A 87 -19.14 13.65 18.23
C VAL A 87 -19.81 14.68 19.15
N VAL A 88 -20.21 14.29 20.36
CA VAL A 88 -20.82 15.19 21.35
C VAL A 88 -19.86 16.30 21.76
N SER A 89 -18.60 15.96 22.04
CA SER A 89 -17.56 16.94 22.39
C SER A 89 -17.33 17.94 21.25
N GLU A 90 -17.28 17.47 20.00
CA GLU A 90 -17.12 18.32 18.82
C GLU A 90 -18.33 19.24 18.58
N LEU A 91 -19.55 18.77 18.85
CA LEU A 91 -20.75 19.60 18.79
C LEU A 91 -20.74 20.69 19.86
N LEU A 92 -20.42 20.33 21.11
CA LEU A 92 -20.28 21.31 22.19
C LEU A 92 -19.22 22.36 21.87
N ARG A 93 -18.08 21.95 21.30
CA ARG A 93 -17.01 22.85 20.85
C ARG A 93 -17.46 23.74 19.70
N GLY A 94 -18.02 23.16 18.64
CA GLY A 94 -18.44 23.87 17.43
C GLY A 94 -19.55 24.88 17.65
N PHE A 95 -20.42 24.65 18.65
CA PHE A 95 -21.45 25.62 19.08
C PHE A 95 -20.99 26.52 20.25
N SER A 96 -19.73 26.45 20.66
CA SER A 96 -19.15 27.25 21.75
C SER A 96 -19.84 27.06 23.11
N LEU A 97 -20.27 25.83 23.41
CA LEU A 97 -20.95 25.43 24.64
C LEU A 97 -20.06 24.77 25.70
N LEU A 98 -18.77 24.55 25.42
CA LEU A 98 -17.83 23.92 26.36
C LEU A 98 -17.73 24.66 27.71
N LYS A 99 -17.98 25.97 27.75
CA LYS A 99 -18.00 26.76 29.00
C LYS A 99 -19.31 26.63 29.78
N LYS A 100 -20.38 26.20 29.12
CA LYS A 100 -21.72 26.08 29.70
C LYS A 100 -22.02 24.65 30.14
N VAL A 101 -21.56 23.67 29.37
CA VAL A 101 -21.79 22.25 29.62
C VAL A 101 -20.44 21.56 29.79
N ASP A 102 -20.18 21.07 31.00
CA ASP A 102 -19.03 20.21 31.25
C ASP A 102 -19.29 18.82 30.65
N PHE A 103 -18.53 18.47 29.60
CA PHE A 103 -18.71 17.21 28.87
C PHE A 103 -18.62 15.99 29.80
N SER A 104 -17.59 15.92 30.63
CA SER A 104 -17.29 14.75 31.47
C SER A 104 -18.41 14.49 32.47
N THR A 105 -18.88 15.55 33.15
CA THR A 105 -20.02 15.45 34.07
C THR A 105 -21.29 15.06 33.31
N TRP A 106 -21.61 15.77 32.22
CA TRP A 106 -22.85 15.56 31.46
C TRP A 106 -22.94 14.15 30.86
N TRP A 107 -21.83 13.61 30.34
CA TRP A 107 -21.76 12.28 29.75
C TRP A 107 -21.87 11.17 30.80
N ARG A 108 -21.25 11.37 31.98
CA ARG A 108 -21.25 10.40 33.09
C ARG A 108 -22.60 10.31 33.80
N GLU A 109 -23.30 11.43 33.96
CA GLU A 109 -24.67 11.42 34.52
C GLU A 109 -25.64 10.58 33.68
N ARG A 110 -25.32 10.38 32.40
CA ARG A 110 -26.12 9.59 31.43
C ARG A 110 -25.51 8.22 31.14
N GLU A 111 -24.64 7.71 32.02
CA GLU A 111 -23.90 6.47 31.77
C GLU A 111 -24.80 5.24 31.52
N LEU A 112 -26.01 5.25 32.08
CA LEU A 112 -27.02 4.20 31.89
C LEU A 112 -27.64 4.19 30.48
N LEU A 113 -27.50 5.28 29.71
CA LEU A 113 -28.04 5.39 28.36
C LEU A 113 -27.04 4.89 27.31
N PRO A 114 -27.52 4.24 26.24
CA PRO A 114 -26.68 3.92 25.09
C PRO A 114 -26.03 5.18 24.49
N PRO A 115 -24.78 5.11 24.00
CA PRO A 115 -24.06 6.30 23.50
C PRO A 115 -24.81 7.10 22.43
N LEU A 116 -25.50 6.42 21.50
CA LEU A 116 -26.30 7.09 20.48
C LEU A 116 -27.51 7.85 21.06
N GLN A 117 -28.10 7.34 22.14
CA GLN A 117 -29.19 8.02 22.83
C GLN A 117 -28.68 9.28 23.55
N ARG A 118 -27.47 9.24 24.11
CA ARG A 118 -26.83 10.46 24.65
C ARG A 118 -26.65 11.52 23.57
N LEU A 119 -26.18 11.14 22.38
CA LEU A 119 -26.10 12.09 21.26
C LEU A 119 -27.47 12.70 20.92
N ARG A 120 -28.55 11.91 20.97
CA ARG A 120 -29.92 12.43 20.78
C ARG A 120 -30.30 13.45 21.85
N GLU A 121 -30.10 13.12 23.12
CA GLU A 121 -30.41 14.03 24.24
C GLU A 121 -29.59 15.31 24.18
N LEU A 122 -28.33 15.27 23.71
CA LEU A 122 -27.57 16.50 23.47
C LEU A 122 -28.28 17.42 22.46
N ILE A 123 -28.78 16.85 21.36
CA ILE A 123 -29.48 17.65 20.35
C ILE A 123 -30.78 18.23 20.92
N GLU A 124 -31.59 17.38 21.56
CA GLU A 124 -32.92 17.76 22.06
C GLU A 124 -32.85 18.71 23.26
N ASP A 125 -32.09 18.35 24.30
CA ASP A 125 -32.12 19.02 25.60
C ASP A 125 -31.10 20.15 25.73
N VAL A 126 -30.08 20.17 24.87
CA VAL A 126 -29.02 21.19 24.91
C VAL A 126 -29.07 22.08 23.66
N LEU A 127 -28.85 21.53 22.47
CA LEU A 127 -28.70 22.36 21.26
C LEU A 127 -30.01 23.06 20.88
N LEU A 128 -31.12 22.33 20.81
CA LEU A 128 -32.41 22.90 20.43
C LEU A 128 -33.00 23.80 21.51
N VAL A 129 -32.69 23.57 22.79
CA VAL A 129 -33.12 24.44 23.89
C VAL A 129 -32.30 25.74 23.94
N GLU A 130 -30.98 25.65 23.73
CA GLU A 130 -30.09 26.80 23.88
C GLU A 130 -30.23 27.83 22.76
N PHE A 131 -30.46 27.35 21.53
CA PHE A 131 -30.52 28.19 20.36
C PHE A 131 -31.94 28.23 19.82
N SER A 132 -32.48 29.43 19.62
CA SER A 132 -33.74 29.65 18.91
C SER A 132 -33.56 29.84 17.39
N GLN A 133 -32.32 30.05 16.94
CA GLN A 133 -31.98 30.20 15.52
C GLN A 133 -31.93 28.85 14.80
N ASN A 134 -31.84 28.89 13.47
CA ASN A 134 -31.52 27.71 12.68
C ASN A 134 -30.09 27.23 12.95
N LEU A 135 -29.93 25.93 13.01
CA LEU A 135 -28.71 25.19 13.30
C LEU A 135 -28.31 24.38 12.06
N VAL A 136 -27.06 24.53 11.62
CA VAL A 136 -26.48 23.71 10.55
C VAL A 136 -25.26 22.96 11.09
N ILE A 137 -25.29 21.63 11.00
CA ILE A 137 -24.18 20.76 11.39
C ILE A 137 -23.52 20.22 10.13
N PHE A 138 -22.29 20.66 9.88
CA PHE A 138 -21.43 20.12 8.83
C PHE A 138 -20.68 18.91 9.36
N ILE A 139 -20.72 17.81 8.63
CA ILE A 139 -19.96 16.59 8.91
C ILE A 139 -19.00 16.40 7.73
N ASP A 140 -17.71 16.65 7.97
CA ASP A 140 -16.64 16.58 6.97
C ASP A 140 -15.87 15.26 7.07
N GLU A 141 -15.13 14.91 6.00
CA GLU A 141 -14.32 13.69 5.90
C GLU A 141 -15.09 12.39 6.27
N ILE A 142 -16.35 12.26 5.83
CA ILE A 142 -17.18 11.07 6.15
C ILE A 142 -16.60 9.75 5.63
N ASP A 143 -15.63 9.79 4.70
CA ASP A 143 -14.93 8.59 4.24
C ASP A 143 -14.11 7.89 5.34
N SER A 144 -13.76 8.61 6.42
CA SER A 144 -13.18 8.01 7.63
C SER A 144 -14.13 7.00 8.30
N ILE A 145 -15.44 7.30 8.32
CA ILE A 145 -16.48 6.48 8.98
C ILE A 145 -16.72 5.15 8.24
N ILE A 146 -16.35 5.02 6.96
CA ILE A 146 -16.65 3.84 6.14
C ILE A 146 -16.18 2.53 6.78
N LYS A 147 -15.08 2.57 7.55
CA LYS A 147 -14.47 1.40 8.21
C LYS A 147 -15.10 1.05 9.56
N ILE A 148 -15.96 1.91 10.10
CA ILE A 148 -16.53 1.76 11.44
C ILE A 148 -17.72 0.80 11.40
N LYS A 149 -17.78 -0.14 12.36
CA LYS A 149 -18.79 -1.22 12.39
C LYS A 149 -20.23 -0.73 12.57
N PHE A 150 -20.43 0.37 13.29
CA PHE A 150 -21.75 0.92 13.66
C PHE A 150 -22.13 2.16 12.82
N LYS A 151 -21.48 2.39 11.67
CA LYS A 151 -21.76 3.54 10.80
C LYS A 151 -23.22 3.67 10.39
N GLU A 152 -23.91 2.53 10.18
CA GLU A 152 -25.31 2.52 9.77
C GLU A 152 -26.23 3.13 10.83
N ASP A 153 -25.92 2.96 12.12
CA ASP A 153 -26.73 3.50 13.22
C ASP A 153 -26.60 5.03 13.29
N PHE A 154 -25.42 5.57 12.98
CA PHE A 154 -25.21 7.01 12.87
C PHE A 154 -25.97 7.62 11.68
N PHE A 155 -25.91 7.01 10.49
CA PHE A 155 -26.66 7.51 9.33
C PHE A 155 -28.19 7.36 9.51
N ALA A 156 -28.64 6.26 10.15
CA ALA A 156 -30.03 6.09 10.52
C ALA A 156 -30.49 7.16 11.53
N PHE A 157 -29.61 7.57 12.46
CA PHE A 157 -29.89 8.67 13.38
C PHE A 157 -30.07 10.02 12.67
N ILE A 158 -29.22 10.37 11.71
CA ILE A 158 -29.37 11.59 10.91
C ILE A 158 -30.74 11.61 10.21
N ARG A 159 -31.14 10.47 9.63
CA ARG A 159 -32.47 10.32 9.04
C ARG A 159 -33.59 10.44 10.07
N ALA A 160 -33.42 9.87 11.26
CA ALA A 160 -34.40 9.97 12.34
C ALA A 160 -34.61 11.43 12.76
N CYS A 161 -33.55 12.24 12.85
CA CYS A 161 -33.64 13.66 13.12
C CYS A 161 -34.47 14.41 12.05
N TYR A 162 -34.30 14.06 10.77
CA TYR A 162 -35.12 14.64 9.71
C TYR A 162 -36.60 14.24 9.84
N ASN A 163 -36.88 12.97 10.12
CA ASN A 163 -38.26 12.49 10.29
C ASN A 163 -38.95 13.13 11.51
N GLN A 164 -38.19 13.44 12.57
CA GLN A 164 -38.71 14.11 13.77
C GLN A 164 -39.29 15.52 13.49
N ARG A 165 -39.00 16.12 12.34
CA ARG A 165 -39.59 17.41 11.93
C ARG A 165 -41.12 17.38 11.86
N VAL A 166 -41.72 16.20 11.68
CA VAL A 166 -43.18 16.01 11.65
C VAL A 166 -43.77 16.07 13.06
N ASP A 167 -43.11 15.43 14.02
CA ASP A 167 -43.64 15.25 15.37
C ASP A 167 -43.19 16.37 16.34
N ASN A 168 -41.99 16.90 16.13
CA ASN A 168 -41.38 17.95 16.95
C ASN A 168 -40.92 19.12 16.06
N PRO A 169 -41.65 20.26 16.07
CA PRO A 169 -41.34 21.42 15.24
C PRO A 169 -39.93 22.00 15.43
N GLU A 170 -39.30 21.80 16.60
CA GLU A 170 -37.95 22.29 16.87
C GLU A 170 -36.91 21.67 15.93
N TYR A 171 -37.14 20.44 15.45
CA TYR A 171 -36.26 19.78 14.48
C TYR A 171 -36.26 20.46 13.10
N ASN A 172 -37.23 21.32 12.78
CA ASN A 172 -37.21 22.09 11.53
C ASN A 172 -36.04 23.08 11.50
N ARG A 173 -35.53 23.47 12.68
CA ARG A 173 -34.36 24.34 12.82
C ARG A 173 -33.04 23.58 12.65
N LEU A 174 -33.03 22.26 12.72
CA LEU A 174 -31.82 21.44 12.65
C LEU A 174 -31.59 20.90 11.24
N THR A 175 -30.44 21.24 10.65
CA THR A 175 -30.05 20.80 9.30
C THR A 175 -28.67 20.16 9.31
N PHE A 176 -28.49 19.09 8.53
CA PHE A 176 -27.21 18.41 8.36
C PHE A 176 -26.65 18.61 6.95
N CYS A 177 -25.33 18.72 6.85
CA CYS A 177 -24.58 18.76 5.60
C CYS A 177 -23.43 17.73 5.64
N LEU A 178 -23.41 16.76 4.73
CA LEU A 178 -22.34 15.74 4.68
C LEU A 178 -21.32 16.04 3.59
N LEU A 179 -20.02 15.96 3.89
CA LEU A 179 -18.93 16.13 2.93
C LEU A 179 -17.92 14.99 3.04
N GLY A 180 -17.42 14.49 1.91
CA GLY A 180 -16.33 13.51 1.91
C GLY A 180 -16.13 12.79 0.57
N VAL A 181 -15.24 11.79 0.58
CA VAL A 181 -14.84 11.01 -0.60
C VAL A 181 -15.46 9.61 -0.54
N ALA A 182 -16.78 9.54 -0.73
CA ALA A 182 -17.54 8.31 -0.59
C ALA A 182 -18.69 8.27 -1.60
N THR A 183 -19.26 7.10 -1.87
CA THR A 183 -20.59 7.01 -2.48
C THR A 183 -21.66 6.74 -1.41
N PRO A 184 -22.93 7.07 -1.68
CA PRO A 184 -24.03 6.72 -0.77
C PRO A 184 -24.04 5.23 -0.37
N SER A 185 -23.72 4.34 -1.30
CA SER A 185 -23.67 2.89 -1.10
C SER A 185 -22.52 2.45 -0.16
N ASP A 186 -21.41 3.19 -0.11
CA ASP A 186 -20.28 2.88 0.79
C ASP A 186 -20.62 3.17 2.26
N LEU A 187 -21.53 4.10 2.47
CA LEU A 187 -21.85 4.67 3.79
C LEU A 187 -22.97 3.88 4.48
N ILE A 188 -23.97 3.43 3.71
CA ILE A 188 -25.09 2.63 4.22
C ILE A 188 -25.61 1.69 3.14
N ALA A 189 -25.62 0.39 3.42
CA ALA A 189 -26.07 -0.62 2.46
C ALA A 189 -27.59 -0.67 2.37
N ASP A 190 -28.29 -0.45 3.50
CA ASP A 190 -29.74 -0.48 3.55
C ASP A 190 -30.37 0.80 2.96
N LYS A 191 -30.91 0.65 1.74
CA LYS A 191 -31.64 1.70 1.02
C LYS A 191 -32.88 2.21 1.75
N ASN A 192 -33.44 1.46 2.71
CA ASN A 192 -34.60 1.89 3.48
C ASN A 192 -34.23 2.72 4.71
N ARG A 193 -32.97 2.63 5.18
CA ARG A 193 -32.47 3.39 6.34
C ARG A 193 -31.61 4.59 5.94
N THR A 194 -31.22 4.68 4.68
CA THR A 194 -30.32 5.72 4.17
C THR A 194 -30.87 7.15 4.28
N PRO A 195 -30.09 8.13 4.81
CA PRO A 195 -30.44 9.54 4.75
C PRO A 195 -30.26 10.12 3.34
N PHE A 196 -29.57 9.42 2.42
CA PHE A 196 -29.32 9.93 1.07
C PHE A 196 -30.59 9.99 0.19
N ASN A 197 -31.68 9.29 0.57
CA ASN A 197 -32.96 9.38 -0.14
C ASN A 197 -33.77 10.65 0.18
N ILE A 198 -33.52 11.26 1.33
CA ILE A 198 -34.20 12.49 1.78
C ILE A 198 -33.33 13.73 1.54
N GLY A 199 -32.12 13.53 1.01
CA GLY A 199 -31.12 14.57 0.85
C GLY A 199 -30.96 15.04 -0.57
N ARG A 200 -30.56 16.30 -0.70
CA ARG A 200 -30.15 16.92 -1.95
C ARG A 200 -28.67 16.64 -2.20
N ALA A 201 -28.38 15.91 -3.28
CA ALA A 201 -27.02 15.77 -3.78
C ALA A 201 -26.54 17.09 -4.39
N ILE A 202 -25.38 17.56 -3.97
CA ILE A 202 -24.69 18.69 -4.58
C ILE A 202 -23.46 18.16 -5.32
N GLU A 203 -23.51 18.24 -6.64
CA GLU A 203 -22.41 17.78 -7.50
C GLU A 203 -21.34 18.88 -7.63
N LEU A 204 -20.08 18.50 -7.44
CA LEU A 204 -18.95 19.40 -7.72
C LEU A 204 -18.32 19.06 -9.07
N THR A 205 -18.42 19.99 -10.01
CA THR A 205 -17.75 19.87 -11.30
C THR A 205 -16.44 20.64 -11.30
N GLY A 206 -15.60 20.36 -12.30
CA GLY A 206 -14.47 21.22 -12.63
C GLY A 206 -14.92 22.63 -13.00
N PHE A 207 -14.03 23.60 -12.81
CA PHE A 207 -14.25 25.00 -13.12
C PHE A 207 -14.62 25.20 -14.58
N GLN A 208 -15.65 26.01 -14.79
CA GLN A 208 -16.05 26.47 -16.12
C GLN A 208 -15.37 27.80 -16.45
N TYR A 209 -15.15 28.06 -17.74
CA TYR A 209 -14.46 29.27 -18.19
C TYR A 209 -15.11 30.57 -17.69
N HIS A 210 -16.44 30.62 -17.54
CA HIS A 210 -17.15 31.80 -17.05
C HIS A 210 -17.05 32.01 -15.53
N GLU A 211 -16.57 31.01 -14.77
CA GLU A 211 -16.44 31.05 -13.31
C GLU A 211 -15.04 31.56 -12.88
N VAL A 212 -14.02 31.37 -13.72
CA VAL A 212 -12.60 31.54 -13.35
C VAL A 212 -12.04 32.95 -13.46
N GLN A 213 -12.88 33.98 -13.58
CA GLN A 213 -12.43 35.37 -13.77
C GLN A 213 -11.43 35.81 -12.68
N ALA A 214 -11.67 35.40 -11.44
CA ALA A 214 -10.79 35.68 -10.30
C ALA A 214 -9.38 35.08 -10.48
N LEU A 215 -9.29 33.88 -11.09
CA LEU A 215 -7.99 33.26 -11.39
C LEU A 215 -7.31 33.95 -12.58
N ILE A 216 -8.05 34.40 -13.59
CA ILE A 216 -7.48 35.11 -14.74
C ILE A 216 -6.78 36.41 -14.29
N GLN A 217 -7.36 37.12 -13.31
CA GLN A 217 -6.79 38.37 -12.78
C GLN A 217 -5.38 38.19 -12.21
N GLY A 218 -5.07 37.04 -11.61
CA GLY A 218 -3.74 36.75 -11.08
C GLY A 218 -2.65 36.57 -12.15
N LEU A 219 -3.03 36.40 -13.43
CA LEU A 219 -2.10 36.31 -14.56
C LEU A 219 -1.92 37.64 -15.30
N GLU A 220 -2.68 38.67 -14.95
CA GLU A 220 -2.58 39.97 -15.59
C GLU A 220 -1.15 40.55 -15.43
N GLY A 221 -0.62 41.15 -16.50
CA GLY A 221 0.74 41.70 -16.52
C GLY A 221 1.88 40.67 -16.59
N ARG A 222 1.61 39.37 -16.48
CA ARG A 222 2.60 38.30 -16.72
C ARG A 222 2.51 37.69 -18.12
N VAL A 223 1.29 37.58 -18.66
CA VAL A 223 1.05 37.03 -20.00
C VAL A 223 0.32 38.04 -20.88
N SER A 224 0.58 37.98 -22.18
CA SER A 224 0.02 38.93 -23.16
C SER A 224 -1.51 38.82 -23.29
N LYS A 225 -2.05 37.59 -23.22
CA LYS A 225 -3.48 37.30 -23.34
C LYS A 225 -3.94 36.32 -22.25
N PRO A 226 -4.16 36.79 -21.00
CA PRO A 226 -4.53 35.93 -19.87
C PRO A 226 -5.74 35.04 -20.15
N ALA A 227 -6.77 35.57 -20.82
CA ALA A 227 -7.99 34.84 -21.15
C ALA A 227 -7.77 33.65 -22.10
N VAL A 228 -6.88 33.79 -23.09
CA VAL A 228 -6.58 32.71 -24.05
C VAL A 228 -5.75 31.64 -23.36
N VAL A 229 -4.69 32.06 -22.65
CA VAL A 229 -3.84 31.16 -21.86
C VAL A 229 -4.66 30.32 -20.89
N PHE A 230 -5.61 30.94 -20.19
CA PHE A 230 -6.43 30.23 -19.21
C PHE A 230 -7.38 29.21 -19.85
N ARG A 231 -7.84 29.46 -21.08
CA ARG A 231 -8.67 28.48 -21.82
C ARG A 231 -7.87 27.20 -22.10
N GLU A 232 -6.65 27.35 -22.60
CA GLU A 232 -5.72 26.23 -22.82
C GLU A 232 -5.43 25.47 -21.51
N MET A 233 -5.22 26.22 -20.41
CA MET A 233 -5.01 25.61 -19.09
C MET A 233 -6.23 24.81 -18.60
N LEU A 234 -7.46 25.29 -18.86
CA LEU A 234 -8.68 24.56 -18.53
C LEU A 234 -8.84 23.29 -19.38
N GLU A 235 -8.43 23.31 -20.65
CA GLU A 235 -8.44 22.11 -21.50
C GLU A 235 -7.50 21.02 -20.96
N TRP A 236 -6.28 21.41 -20.54
CA TRP A 236 -5.34 20.47 -19.92
C TRP A 236 -5.81 19.92 -18.57
N THR A 237 -6.38 20.79 -17.72
CA THR A 237 -6.73 20.44 -16.33
C THR A 237 -8.16 19.93 -16.15
N GLY A 238 -9.02 20.05 -17.16
CA GLY A 238 -10.46 19.78 -17.06
C GLY A 238 -11.17 20.65 -16.02
N GLY A 239 -10.59 21.80 -15.66
CA GLY A 239 -11.05 22.66 -14.57
C GLY A 239 -10.90 22.06 -13.17
N GLN A 240 -10.11 20.99 -12.98
CA GLN A 240 -9.89 20.41 -11.66
C GLN A 240 -9.20 21.44 -10.74
N PRO A 241 -9.81 21.84 -9.59
CA PRO A 241 -9.39 23.03 -8.86
C PRO A 241 -7.92 23.09 -8.45
N PHE A 242 -7.36 21.97 -7.98
CA PHE A 242 -5.97 21.90 -7.54
C PHE A 242 -4.98 22.04 -8.69
N LEU A 243 -5.18 21.29 -9.79
CA LEU A 243 -4.34 21.32 -10.98
C LEU A 243 -4.43 22.68 -11.67
N THR A 244 -5.63 23.27 -11.76
CA THR A 244 -5.80 24.60 -12.32
C THR A 244 -5.00 25.63 -11.51
N GLN A 245 -5.07 25.64 -10.17
CA GLN A 245 -4.24 26.54 -9.36
C GLN A 245 -2.75 26.19 -9.39
N LYS A 246 -2.39 24.91 -9.45
CA LYS A 246 -1.00 24.46 -9.57
C LYS A 246 -0.37 24.96 -10.85
N LEU A 247 -1.09 24.84 -11.97
CA LEU A 247 -0.62 25.34 -13.27
C LEU A 247 -0.54 26.88 -13.29
N CYS A 248 -1.48 27.58 -12.65
CA CYS A 248 -1.40 29.04 -12.48
C CYS A 248 -0.12 29.45 -11.72
N LYS A 249 0.19 28.75 -10.62
CA LYS A 249 1.38 29.02 -9.81
C LYS A 249 2.66 28.71 -10.58
N LEU A 250 2.73 27.56 -11.26
CA LEU A 250 3.88 27.19 -12.11
C LEU A 250 4.15 28.26 -13.18
N LEU A 251 3.09 28.77 -13.80
CA LEU A 251 3.19 29.82 -14.81
C LEU A 251 3.77 31.14 -14.26
N LEU A 252 3.55 31.46 -12.98
CA LEU A 252 4.15 32.66 -12.36
C LEU A 252 5.67 32.55 -12.16
N TYR A 253 6.18 31.34 -11.94
CA TYR A 253 7.62 31.06 -11.78
C TYR A 253 8.30 30.69 -13.09
N TRP A 254 7.54 30.44 -14.15
CA TRP A 254 8.11 30.08 -15.43
C TRP A 254 8.80 31.29 -16.06
N GLU A 255 10.09 31.15 -16.35
CA GLU A 255 10.93 32.25 -16.86
C GLU A 255 10.62 32.60 -18.32
N ASN A 256 9.98 31.68 -19.06
CA ASN A 256 9.68 31.86 -20.48
C ASN A 256 8.49 32.80 -20.71
N SER A 257 8.68 33.81 -21.57
CA SER A 257 7.61 34.72 -21.96
C SER A 257 6.63 34.06 -22.94
N ILE A 258 5.33 34.12 -22.67
CA ILE A 258 4.29 33.65 -23.60
C ILE A 258 4.03 34.72 -24.67
N GLN A 259 4.52 34.46 -25.88
CA GLN A 259 4.26 35.28 -27.06
C GLN A 259 2.84 35.04 -27.60
N ALA A 260 2.21 36.10 -28.12
CA ALA A 260 0.89 35.99 -28.72
C ALA A 260 0.89 35.07 -29.96
N GLY A 261 -0.05 34.14 -30.03
CA GLY A 261 -0.15 33.11 -31.06
C GLY A 261 0.63 31.82 -30.77
N ARG A 262 1.33 31.72 -29.63
CA ARG A 262 2.03 30.52 -29.16
C ARG A 262 1.51 30.01 -27.82
N GLU A 263 0.41 30.55 -27.33
CA GLU A 263 -0.16 30.25 -26.01
C GLU A 263 -0.35 28.75 -25.78
N ALA A 264 -1.01 28.05 -26.72
CA ALA A 264 -1.27 26.61 -26.63
C ALA A 264 0.03 25.79 -26.53
N LYS A 265 1.01 26.07 -27.39
CA LYS A 265 2.31 25.37 -27.39
C LYS A 265 3.11 25.64 -26.12
N CYS A 266 3.12 26.88 -25.64
CA CYS A 266 3.82 27.23 -24.41
C CYS A 266 3.20 26.55 -23.19
N ILE A 267 1.86 26.46 -23.13
CA ILE A 267 1.18 25.74 -22.04
C ILE A 267 1.41 24.24 -22.13
N GLU A 268 1.39 23.65 -23.33
CA GLU A 268 1.80 22.26 -23.53
C GLU A 268 3.23 22.01 -23.04
N GLU A 269 4.20 22.87 -23.43
CA GLU A 269 5.60 22.77 -22.99
C GLU A 269 5.71 22.87 -21.46
N LEU A 270 5.02 23.81 -20.84
CA LEU A 270 4.97 23.98 -19.38
C LEU A 270 4.42 22.73 -18.69
N VAL A 271 3.28 22.21 -19.15
CA VAL A 271 2.63 21.03 -18.57
C VAL A 271 3.50 19.79 -18.76
N ARG A 272 4.10 19.60 -19.95
CA ARG A 272 4.97 18.45 -20.22
C ARG A 272 6.19 18.46 -19.30
N SER A 273 6.93 19.56 -19.27
CA SER A 273 8.20 19.65 -18.53
C SER A 273 8.06 19.70 -17.01
N HIS A 274 6.96 20.26 -16.47
CA HIS A 274 6.79 20.50 -15.03
C HIS A 274 5.69 19.63 -14.35
N ILE A 275 4.95 18.82 -15.11
CA ILE A 275 3.88 17.96 -14.57
C ILE A 275 3.95 16.52 -15.12
N ILE A 276 4.19 16.33 -16.43
CA ILE A 276 4.09 14.99 -17.06
C ILE A 276 5.45 14.25 -17.04
N GLU A 277 6.53 14.91 -17.42
CA GLU A 277 7.87 14.35 -17.39
C GLU A 277 8.33 14.18 -15.94
N ASP A 278 8.84 13.00 -15.59
CA ASP A 278 9.26 12.64 -14.23
C ASP A 278 8.22 13.02 -13.14
N TRP A 279 6.94 12.83 -13.48
CA TRP A 279 5.82 13.29 -12.65
C TRP A 279 5.88 12.76 -11.20
N GLU A 280 6.45 11.56 -10.98
CA GLU A 280 6.56 10.98 -9.63
C GLU A 280 7.47 11.83 -8.73
N ALA A 281 8.57 12.35 -9.26
CA ALA A 281 9.48 13.22 -8.52
C ALA A 281 8.95 14.66 -8.39
N GLN A 282 8.19 15.12 -9.38
CA GLN A 282 7.68 16.50 -9.45
C GLN A 282 6.30 16.70 -8.78
N ASP A 283 5.64 15.64 -8.32
CA ASP A 283 4.32 15.71 -7.68
C ASP A 283 4.40 16.23 -6.24
N GLU A 284 4.65 17.54 -6.13
CA GLU A 284 4.68 18.31 -4.89
C GLU A 284 3.83 19.59 -5.05
N PRO A 285 2.82 19.85 -4.19
CA PRO A 285 2.20 18.90 -3.26
C PRO A 285 1.66 17.64 -3.95
N GLU A 286 1.60 16.54 -3.20
CA GLU A 286 1.14 15.23 -3.69
C GLU A 286 -0.31 15.26 -4.17
N HIS A 287 -0.53 14.75 -5.37
CA HIS A 287 -1.85 14.55 -5.96
C HIS A 287 -1.86 13.33 -6.88
N LEU A 288 -0.99 13.34 -7.89
CA LEU A 288 -0.87 12.26 -8.85
C LEU A 288 -0.42 10.95 -8.18
N ARG A 289 0.54 11.03 -7.24
CA ARG A 289 0.98 9.87 -6.46
C ARG A 289 -0.15 9.34 -5.59
N THR A 290 -1.00 10.22 -5.07
CA THR A 290 -2.19 9.80 -4.31
C THR A 290 -3.20 9.04 -5.19
N ILE A 291 -3.40 9.47 -6.44
CA ILE A 291 -4.24 8.74 -7.40
C ILE A 291 -3.62 7.37 -7.70
N ARG A 292 -2.34 7.32 -8.08
CA ARG A 292 -1.60 6.07 -8.34
C ARG A 292 -1.72 5.10 -7.17
N ASP A 293 -1.37 5.55 -5.97
CA ASP A 293 -1.31 4.70 -4.79
C ASP A 293 -2.69 4.21 -4.40
N ARG A 294 -3.76 4.97 -4.70
CA ARG A 294 -5.14 4.52 -4.52
C ARG A 294 -5.51 3.41 -5.50
N LEU A 295 -5.16 3.54 -6.78
CA LEU A 295 -5.41 2.51 -7.80
C LEU A 295 -4.67 1.20 -7.48
N LEU A 296 -3.46 1.31 -6.93
CA LEU A 296 -2.58 0.16 -6.65
C LEU A 296 -2.78 -0.41 -5.24
N ARG A 297 -3.58 0.23 -4.38
CA ARG A 297 -3.70 -0.12 -2.94
C ARG A 297 -4.15 -1.55 -2.68
N ASN A 298 -5.09 -2.06 -3.49
CA ASN A 298 -5.68 -3.38 -3.29
C ASN A 298 -5.33 -4.30 -4.47
N GLU A 299 -4.24 -5.04 -4.32
CA GLU A 299 -3.75 -5.97 -5.34
C GLU A 299 -4.79 -6.97 -5.85
N GLN A 300 -5.87 -7.25 -5.11
CA GLN A 300 -6.95 -8.14 -5.56
C GLN A 300 -7.83 -7.49 -6.63
N ARG A 301 -8.00 -6.18 -6.59
CA ARG A 301 -8.88 -5.43 -7.51
C ARG A 301 -8.11 -4.61 -8.55
N THR A 302 -6.84 -4.32 -8.31
CA THR A 302 -6.00 -3.50 -9.18
C THR A 302 -6.07 -3.94 -10.64
N SER A 303 -6.00 -5.25 -10.93
CA SER A 303 -6.04 -5.75 -12.32
C SER A 303 -7.35 -5.42 -13.03
N ARG A 304 -8.51 -5.56 -12.37
CA ARG A 304 -9.82 -5.18 -12.94
C ARG A 304 -9.99 -3.68 -13.04
N LEU A 305 -9.56 -2.91 -12.04
CA LEU A 305 -9.58 -1.44 -12.07
C LEU A 305 -8.81 -0.91 -13.28
N LEU A 306 -7.57 -1.37 -13.44
CA LEU A 306 -6.71 -1.01 -14.57
C LEU A 306 -7.27 -1.49 -15.90
N GLY A 307 -7.89 -2.68 -15.95
CA GLY A 307 -8.57 -3.18 -17.15
C GLY A 307 -9.77 -2.33 -17.58
N ILE A 308 -10.62 -1.89 -16.64
CA ILE A 308 -11.74 -0.97 -16.93
C ILE A 308 -11.19 0.38 -17.40
N TYR A 309 -10.17 0.90 -16.72
CA TYR A 309 -9.55 2.16 -17.12
C TYR A 309 -8.89 2.08 -18.51
N GLN A 310 -8.28 0.94 -18.86
CA GLN A 310 -7.76 0.68 -20.21
C GLN A 310 -8.86 0.77 -21.28
N GLN A 311 -10.05 0.23 -21.01
CA GLN A 311 -11.21 0.35 -21.92
C GLN A 311 -11.67 1.81 -22.07
N ILE A 312 -11.68 2.57 -20.97
CA ILE A 312 -12.02 4.00 -21.00
C ILE A 312 -11.01 4.78 -21.84
N LEU A 313 -9.70 4.52 -21.67
CA LEU A 313 -8.65 5.12 -22.49
C LEU A 313 -8.85 4.84 -23.98
N GLN A 314 -9.10 3.58 -24.35
CA GLN A 314 -9.35 3.18 -25.74
C GLN A 314 -10.60 3.82 -26.34
N SER A 315 -11.63 4.10 -25.52
CA SER A 315 -12.84 4.78 -25.96
C SER A 315 -12.66 6.30 -26.21
N THR A 316 -11.61 6.90 -25.62
CA THR A 316 -11.33 8.35 -25.65
C THR A 316 -10.38 8.74 -26.79
N ILE A 317 -9.74 7.78 -27.48
CA ILE A 317 -8.82 8.10 -28.59
C ILE A 317 -9.64 8.53 -29.82
N GLU A 318 -9.52 9.81 -30.16
CA GLU A 318 -10.09 10.44 -31.37
C GLU A 318 -9.11 10.32 -32.54
N ASP A 319 -8.84 9.11 -33.03
CA ASP A 319 -8.11 8.97 -34.29
C ASP A 319 -9.09 8.98 -35.47
N GLU A 320 -9.05 10.05 -36.29
CA GLU A 320 -9.79 10.19 -37.56
C GLU A 320 -9.47 9.05 -38.55
N GLU A 321 -8.33 8.35 -38.41
CA GLU A 321 -7.97 7.21 -39.26
C GLU A 321 -8.60 5.87 -38.81
N LEU A 322 -9.13 5.78 -37.58
CA LEU A 322 -9.67 4.55 -37.00
C LEU A 322 -11.19 4.38 -37.22
N GLU A 323 -11.83 5.18 -38.07
CA GLU A 323 -13.23 4.95 -38.47
C GLU A 323 -13.41 3.75 -39.44
N ARG A 324 -12.32 3.17 -39.97
CA ARG A 324 -12.37 2.02 -40.90
C ARG A 324 -12.17 0.65 -40.25
N SER A 325 -11.86 0.58 -38.96
CA SER A 325 -11.72 -0.70 -38.25
C SER A 325 -13.07 -1.19 -37.74
N LEU A 326 -13.44 -2.44 -38.06
CA LEU A 326 -14.73 -3.09 -37.77
C LEU A 326 -15.03 -3.35 -36.27
N ASN A 327 -14.24 -2.78 -35.34
CA ASN A 327 -14.50 -2.90 -33.91
C ASN A 327 -15.34 -1.70 -33.45
N PRO A 328 -16.62 -1.89 -33.05
CA PRO A 328 -17.45 -0.78 -32.60
C PRO A 328 -16.81 -0.11 -31.37
N LYS A 329 -16.76 1.23 -31.41
CA LYS A 329 -16.34 2.13 -30.33
C LYS A 329 -16.98 1.65 -29.01
N SER A 330 -16.22 0.96 -28.16
CA SER A 330 -16.76 0.37 -26.93
C SER A 330 -16.93 1.46 -25.89
N ILE A 331 -18.06 2.16 -25.95
CA ILE A 331 -18.46 3.16 -24.95
C ILE A 331 -18.63 2.45 -23.60
N VAL A 332 -17.90 2.89 -22.58
CA VAL A 332 -18.05 2.38 -21.22
C VAL A 332 -19.20 3.12 -20.55
N LEU A 333 -20.36 2.48 -20.47
CA LEU A 333 -21.52 3.00 -19.74
C LEU A 333 -21.24 2.97 -18.23
N ALA A 334 -21.69 4.02 -17.54
CA ALA A 334 -21.63 4.09 -16.09
C ALA A 334 -22.69 3.15 -15.49
N ASP A 335 -22.26 2.00 -14.99
CA ASP A 335 -23.09 0.97 -14.35
C ASP A 335 -23.00 1.01 -12.81
N ASP A 336 -22.17 1.90 -12.28
CA ASP A 336 -21.91 2.11 -10.85
C ASP A 336 -21.47 0.82 -10.12
N ASN A 337 -20.76 -0.07 -10.83
CA ASN A 337 -20.08 -1.20 -10.19
C ASN A 337 -18.96 -0.72 -9.23
N PRO A 338 -18.54 -1.55 -8.25
CA PRO A 338 -17.59 -1.13 -7.22
C PRO A 338 -16.26 -0.58 -7.78
N GLU A 339 -15.77 -1.16 -8.87
CA GLU A 339 -14.53 -0.73 -9.50
C GLU A 339 -14.69 0.60 -10.25
N GLN A 340 -15.80 0.81 -10.96
CA GLN A 340 -16.14 2.10 -11.59
C GLN A 340 -16.30 3.21 -10.54
N ILE A 341 -16.95 2.90 -9.42
CA ILE A 341 -17.07 3.83 -8.28
C ILE A 341 -15.68 4.20 -7.75
N GLU A 342 -14.80 3.22 -7.56
CA GLU A 342 -13.45 3.46 -7.05
C GLU A 342 -12.61 4.31 -8.03
N LEU A 343 -12.74 4.09 -9.34
CA LEU A 343 -12.14 4.94 -10.38
C LEU A 343 -12.70 6.37 -10.33
N ARG A 344 -14.01 6.56 -10.12
CA ARG A 344 -14.61 7.90 -9.99
C ARG A 344 -14.14 8.61 -8.72
N LEU A 345 -14.09 7.90 -7.59
CA LEU A 345 -13.66 8.48 -6.31
C LEU A 345 -12.16 8.83 -6.30
N SER A 346 -11.34 8.16 -7.11
CA SER A 346 -9.94 8.57 -7.32
C SER A 346 -9.83 9.92 -8.04
N GLY A 347 -10.88 10.32 -8.78
CA GLY A 347 -10.89 11.53 -9.59
C GLY A 347 -10.29 11.34 -10.97
N LEU A 348 -9.83 10.12 -11.31
CA LEU A 348 -9.24 9.79 -12.62
C LEU A 348 -10.26 9.81 -13.75
N VAL A 349 -11.51 9.45 -13.46
CA VAL A 349 -12.61 9.43 -14.42
C VAL A 349 -13.81 10.21 -13.91
N VAL A 350 -14.57 10.82 -14.84
CA VAL A 350 -15.85 11.48 -14.56
C VAL A 350 -16.98 10.82 -15.33
N ARG A 351 -18.20 11.00 -14.84
CA ARG A 351 -19.42 10.59 -15.56
C ARG A 351 -19.90 11.77 -16.39
N GLN A 352 -19.91 11.65 -17.71
CA GLN A 352 -20.46 12.65 -18.62
C GLN A 352 -21.51 12.00 -19.53
N GLN A 353 -22.73 12.54 -19.55
CA GLN A 353 -23.85 12.01 -20.36
C GLN A 353 -24.12 10.50 -20.18
N GLY A 354 -23.88 9.97 -18.97
CA GLY A 354 -24.06 8.55 -18.66
C GLY A 354 -22.90 7.63 -19.04
N GLN A 355 -21.80 8.19 -19.56
CA GLN A 355 -20.59 7.47 -19.96
C GLN A 355 -19.44 7.82 -19.00
N LEU A 356 -18.45 6.93 -18.88
CA LEU A 356 -17.22 7.21 -18.15
C LEU A 356 -16.13 7.68 -19.11
N ILE A 357 -15.53 8.82 -18.80
CA ILE A 357 -14.40 9.39 -19.56
C ILE A 357 -13.28 9.79 -18.60
N VAL A 358 -12.05 9.90 -19.11
CA VAL A 358 -10.92 10.41 -18.33
C VAL A 358 -11.17 11.87 -17.96
N SER A 359 -10.90 12.26 -16.71
CA SER A 359 -11.31 13.57 -16.20
C SER A 359 -10.62 14.75 -16.87
N ASN A 360 -9.37 14.59 -17.33
CA ASN A 360 -8.60 15.63 -18.02
C ASN A 360 -7.39 15.05 -18.79
N GLN A 361 -6.79 15.89 -19.63
CA GLN A 361 -5.67 15.51 -20.50
C GLN A 361 -4.37 15.23 -19.73
N ILE A 362 -4.11 15.91 -18.60
CA ILE A 362 -2.95 15.64 -17.74
C ILE A 362 -3.00 14.19 -17.24
N TYR A 363 -4.14 13.77 -16.70
CA TYR A 363 -4.33 12.40 -16.21
C TYR A 363 -4.21 11.39 -17.33
N GLN A 364 -4.81 11.65 -18.50
CA GLN A 364 -4.70 10.77 -19.66
C GLN A 364 -3.25 10.62 -20.14
N SER A 365 -2.45 11.70 -20.04
CA SER A 365 -1.04 11.70 -20.46
C SER A 365 -0.15 10.94 -19.49
N ILE A 366 -0.43 11.01 -18.19
CA ILE A 366 0.37 10.36 -17.13
C ILE A 366 -0.05 8.90 -16.95
N PHE A 367 -1.34 8.68 -16.69
CA PHE A 367 -1.95 7.35 -16.59
C PHE A 367 -2.39 6.92 -18.00
N ASN A 368 -1.44 6.90 -18.93
CA ASN A 368 -1.69 6.51 -20.32
C ASN A 368 -1.70 4.98 -20.49
N GLN A 369 -1.96 4.54 -21.73
CA GLN A 369 -1.99 3.13 -22.09
C GLN A 369 -0.71 2.38 -21.69
N SER A 370 0.46 2.96 -21.98
CA SER A 370 1.76 2.36 -21.65
C SER A 370 1.97 2.21 -20.14
N TRP A 371 1.54 3.20 -19.36
CA TRP A 371 1.61 3.13 -17.90
C TRP A 371 0.73 1.99 -17.36
N VAL A 372 -0.52 1.90 -17.83
CA VAL A 372 -1.46 0.84 -17.43
C VAL A 372 -0.92 -0.55 -17.80
N GLU A 373 -0.40 -0.69 -19.02
CA GLU A 373 0.20 -1.94 -19.49
C GLU A 373 1.41 -2.34 -18.67
N ASN A 374 2.32 -1.41 -18.36
CA ASN A 374 3.48 -1.69 -17.51
C ASN A 374 3.06 -2.18 -16.11
N GLN A 375 2.04 -1.56 -15.50
CA GLN A 375 1.51 -2.01 -14.22
C GLN A 375 0.90 -3.41 -14.32
N LEU A 376 0.09 -3.68 -15.35
CA LEU A 376 -0.52 -4.99 -15.57
C LEU A 376 0.52 -6.09 -15.86
N VAL A 377 1.57 -5.78 -16.63
CA VAL A 377 2.68 -6.69 -16.95
C VAL A 377 3.43 -7.10 -15.70
N ASN A 378 3.68 -6.17 -14.78
CA ASN A 378 4.36 -6.43 -13.52
C ASN A 378 3.52 -7.27 -12.55
N MET A 379 2.18 -7.26 -12.69
CA MET A 379 1.29 -8.02 -11.82
C MET A 379 1.04 -9.46 -12.30
N ARG A 380 0.93 -9.68 -13.62
CA ARG A 380 0.52 -10.98 -14.19
C ARG A 380 1.73 -11.93 -14.33
N PRO A 381 1.68 -13.16 -13.77
CA PRO A 381 2.73 -14.16 -14.01
C PRO A 381 2.79 -14.63 -15.48
N TYR A 382 1.71 -14.45 -16.23
CA TYR A 382 1.57 -14.82 -17.64
C TYR A 382 1.53 -13.61 -18.59
N SER A 383 2.08 -12.46 -18.19
CA SER A 383 2.00 -11.21 -18.96
C SER A 383 2.50 -11.34 -20.40
N LYS A 384 3.67 -11.98 -20.62
CA LYS A 384 4.29 -12.11 -21.93
C LYS A 384 3.42 -12.89 -22.93
N THR A 385 2.89 -14.02 -22.51
CA THR A 385 2.04 -14.88 -23.36
C THR A 385 0.67 -14.25 -23.61
N PHE A 386 0.12 -13.56 -22.61
CA PHE A 386 -1.14 -12.82 -22.75
C PHE A 386 -1.03 -11.66 -23.74
N THR A 387 0.02 -10.84 -23.67
CA THR A 387 0.21 -9.73 -24.63
C THR A 387 0.41 -10.26 -26.05
N ALA A 388 1.13 -11.37 -26.22
CA ALA A 388 1.31 -12.01 -27.52
C ALA A 388 -0.02 -12.55 -28.09
N TRP A 389 -0.87 -13.14 -27.24
CA TRP A 389 -2.20 -13.62 -27.62
C TRP A 389 -3.18 -12.50 -27.98
N LEU A 390 -3.15 -11.38 -27.26
CA LEU A 390 -3.96 -10.21 -27.62
C LEU A 390 -3.53 -9.59 -28.95
N ALA A 391 -2.22 -9.58 -29.24
CA ALA A 391 -1.67 -9.05 -30.49
C ALA A 391 -2.12 -9.85 -31.72
N THR A 392 -2.51 -11.12 -31.55
CA THR A 392 -3.05 -11.98 -32.61
C THR A 392 -4.57 -11.96 -32.67
N ASN A 393 -5.23 -10.93 -32.11
CA ASN A 393 -6.69 -10.84 -31.99
C ASN A 393 -7.33 -12.04 -31.29
N CYS A 394 -6.61 -12.67 -30.35
CA CYS A 394 -7.07 -13.83 -29.58
C CYS A 394 -7.17 -15.14 -30.38
N ASP A 395 -6.64 -15.20 -31.61
CA ASP A 395 -6.80 -16.36 -32.51
C ASP A 395 -5.66 -17.38 -32.39
N ASP A 396 -4.45 -16.97 -31.99
CA ASP A 396 -3.28 -17.85 -31.97
C ASP A 396 -3.19 -18.68 -30.68
N GLU A 397 -3.62 -19.95 -30.77
CA GLU A 397 -3.59 -20.90 -29.65
C GLU A 397 -2.16 -21.21 -29.13
N SER A 398 -1.09 -20.91 -29.89
CA SER A 398 0.29 -21.22 -29.47
C SER A 398 0.79 -20.37 -28.28
N HIS A 399 0.10 -19.26 -28.01
CA HIS A 399 0.37 -18.37 -26.89
C HIS A 399 -0.45 -18.71 -25.64
N LEU A 400 -1.38 -19.67 -25.72
CA LEU A 400 -2.17 -20.11 -24.57
C LEU A 400 -1.33 -20.91 -23.58
N LEU A 401 -1.72 -20.85 -22.30
CA LEU A 401 -1.00 -21.53 -21.24
C LEU A 401 -1.39 -23.01 -21.17
N GLN A 402 -0.43 -23.86 -20.81
CA GLN A 402 -0.63 -25.30 -20.65
C GLN A 402 0.07 -25.82 -19.40
N GLY A 403 -0.41 -26.97 -18.89
CA GLY A 403 0.20 -27.71 -17.80
C GLY A 403 0.43 -26.87 -16.53
N GLN A 404 1.65 -26.91 -16.00
CA GLN A 404 1.97 -26.28 -14.71
C GLN A 404 1.84 -24.74 -14.76
N VAL A 405 2.21 -24.10 -15.87
CA VAL A 405 2.12 -22.64 -16.01
C VAL A 405 0.66 -22.17 -15.99
N LEU A 406 -0.25 -22.94 -16.60
CA LEU A 406 -1.69 -22.69 -16.50
C LEU A 406 -2.17 -22.87 -15.05
N GLN A 407 -1.74 -23.92 -14.34
CA GLN A 407 -2.14 -24.12 -12.94
C GLN A 407 -1.67 -22.98 -12.03
N GLU A 408 -0.45 -22.49 -12.22
CA GLU A 408 0.09 -21.34 -11.48
C GLU A 408 -0.69 -20.06 -11.79
N ALA A 409 -1.04 -19.83 -13.06
CA ALA A 409 -1.89 -18.72 -13.48
C ALA A 409 -3.32 -18.79 -12.91
N LEU A 410 -3.91 -19.99 -12.86
CA LEU A 410 -5.23 -20.21 -12.24
C LEU A 410 -5.20 -20.04 -10.72
N ALA A 411 -4.14 -20.51 -10.06
CA ALA A 411 -3.94 -20.29 -8.63
C ALA A 411 -3.76 -18.81 -8.30
N TRP A 412 -2.99 -18.07 -9.12
CA TRP A 412 -2.82 -16.63 -8.98
C TRP A 412 -4.15 -15.87 -9.20
N SER A 413 -4.93 -16.26 -10.22
CA SER A 413 -6.20 -15.59 -10.56
C SER A 413 -7.36 -15.89 -9.62
N ALA A 414 -7.32 -17.00 -8.87
CA ALA A 414 -8.44 -17.48 -8.04
C ALA A 414 -8.99 -16.44 -7.03
N ASN A 415 -8.13 -15.55 -6.51
CA ASN A 415 -8.53 -14.51 -5.55
C ASN A 415 -8.40 -13.10 -6.13
N LYS A 416 -8.32 -12.96 -7.46
CA LYS A 416 -8.15 -11.69 -8.16
C LYS A 416 -9.41 -11.38 -8.97
N SER A 417 -9.80 -10.12 -8.94
CA SER A 417 -10.77 -9.57 -9.89
C SER A 417 -10.00 -9.19 -11.15
N LEU A 418 -10.23 -9.91 -12.25
CA LEU A 418 -9.53 -9.71 -13.51
C LEU A 418 -10.41 -9.02 -14.56
N SER A 419 -9.79 -8.58 -15.65
CA SER A 419 -10.50 -8.06 -16.82
C SER A 419 -11.24 -9.18 -17.56
N VAL A 420 -12.21 -8.82 -18.41
CA VAL A 420 -12.93 -9.80 -19.24
C VAL A 420 -11.95 -10.55 -20.15
N GLN A 421 -10.97 -9.85 -20.69
CA GLN A 421 -9.93 -10.40 -21.57
C GLN A 421 -9.04 -11.42 -20.85
N ASP A 422 -8.67 -11.15 -19.58
CA ASP A 422 -7.92 -12.10 -18.76
C ASP A 422 -8.72 -13.40 -18.54
N TYR A 423 -10.02 -13.29 -18.23
CA TYR A 423 -10.86 -14.48 -18.09
C TYR A 423 -10.98 -15.27 -19.40
N GLN A 424 -11.14 -14.57 -20.54
CA GLN A 424 -11.17 -15.21 -21.84
C GLN A 424 -9.87 -15.97 -22.15
N PHE A 425 -8.71 -15.37 -21.89
CA PHE A 425 -7.42 -16.02 -22.07
C PHE A 425 -7.26 -17.27 -21.20
N LEU A 426 -7.64 -17.18 -19.92
CA LEU A 426 -7.55 -18.31 -18.98
C LEU A 426 -8.55 -19.43 -19.33
N ILE A 427 -9.75 -19.09 -19.81
CA ILE A 427 -10.73 -20.07 -20.28
C ILE A 427 -10.23 -20.76 -21.55
N ALA A 428 -9.77 -19.99 -22.55
CA ALA A 428 -9.21 -20.54 -23.79
C ALA A 428 -8.01 -21.46 -23.50
N SER A 429 -7.13 -21.06 -22.58
CA SER A 429 -6.00 -21.88 -22.13
C SER A 429 -6.46 -23.18 -21.46
N GLN A 430 -7.48 -23.15 -20.61
CA GLN A 430 -8.08 -24.36 -20.02
C GLN A 430 -8.72 -25.28 -21.06
N GLU A 431 -9.37 -24.73 -22.08
CA GLU A 431 -10.00 -25.52 -23.14
C GLU A 431 -8.94 -26.20 -24.02
N LEU A 432 -7.84 -25.52 -24.34
CA LEU A 432 -6.71 -26.09 -25.05
C LEU A 432 -6.06 -27.23 -24.23
N ASP A 433 -5.72 -26.96 -22.96
CA ASP A 433 -5.08 -27.94 -22.08
C ASP A 433 -5.95 -29.21 -21.88
N LYS A 434 -7.27 -29.04 -21.77
CA LYS A 434 -8.23 -30.16 -21.74
C LYS A 434 -8.24 -30.95 -23.05
N ARG A 435 -8.24 -30.28 -24.21
CA ARG A 435 -8.21 -30.94 -25.53
C ARG A 435 -6.93 -31.75 -25.70
N GLU A 436 -5.78 -31.18 -25.38
CA GLU A 436 -4.50 -31.86 -25.47
C GLU A 436 -4.40 -33.05 -24.51
N ALA A 437 -4.88 -32.90 -23.28
CA ALA A 437 -4.94 -34.00 -22.33
C ALA A 437 -5.84 -35.15 -22.83
N GLN A 438 -6.95 -34.84 -23.51
CA GLN A 438 -7.82 -35.85 -24.12
C GLN A 438 -7.14 -36.56 -25.30
N ILE A 439 -6.46 -35.81 -26.18
CA ILE A 439 -5.71 -36.39 -27.31
C ILE A 439 -4.60 -37.31 -26.79
N ALA A 440 -3.81 -36.84 -25.82
CA ALA A 440 -2.75 -37.63 -25.19
C ALA A 440 -3.30 -38.91 -24.51
N LEU A 441 -4.47 -38.82 -23.89
CA LEU A 441 -5.14 -39.99 -23.29
C LEU A 441 -5.60 -41.00 -24.36
N GLU A 442 -6.14 -40.53 -25.49
CA GLU A 442 -6.53 -41.40 -26.60
C GLU A 442 -5.34 -42.05 -27.30
N GLU A 443 -4.25 -41.31 -27.51
CA GLU A 443 -3.01 -41.85 -28.05
C GLU A 443 -2.39 -42.87 -27.09
N ALA A 444 -2.37 -42.59 -25.78
CA ALA A 444 -1.94 -43.54 -24.77
C ALA A 444 -2.80 -44.81 -24.79
N LYS A 445 -4.13 -44.68 -24.94
CA LYS A 445 -5.05 -45.82 -25.09
C LYS A 445 -4.79 -46.63 -26.37
N LYS A 446 -4.46 -45.98 -27.50
CA LYS A 446 -4.10 -46.65 -28.77
C LYS A 446 -2.73 -47.36 -28.69
N LEU A 447 -1.78 -46.78 -27.94
CA LEU A 447 -0.45 -47.36 -27.73
C LEU A 447 -0.44 -48.48 -26.68
N LEU A 448 -1.41 -48.52 -25.77
CA LEU A 448 -1.54 -49.55 -24.73
C LEU A 448 -1.58 -50.99 -25.30
N PRO A 449 -2.47 -51.35 -26.27
CA PRO A 449 -2.52 -52.70 -26.83
C PRO A 449 -1.27 -53.03 -27.67
N ILE A 450 -0.61 -52.03 -28.26
CA ILE A 450 0.65 -52.22 -28.98
C ILE A 450 1.77 -52.55 -28.00
N LYS A 451 1.87 -51.82 -26.88
CA LYS A 451 2.80 -52.13 -25.78
C LYS A 451 2.52 -53.52 -25.20
N GLU A 452 1.27 -53.88 -24.96
CA GLU A 452 0.88 -55.20 -24.44
C GLU A 452 1.27 -56.33 -25.41
N LYS A 453 1.00 -56.18 -26.72
CA LYS A 453 1.42 -57.14 -27.75
C LYS A 453 2.94 -57.25 -27.86
N LEU A 454 3.66 -56.13 -27.76
CA LEU A 454 5.12 -56.12 -27.78
C LEU A 454 5.68 -56.87 -26.57
N ILE A 455 5.12 -56.65 -25.38
CA ILE A 455 5.48 -57.37 -24.15
C ILE A 455 5.19 -58.87 -24.30
N GLN A 456 4.02 -59.26 -24.81
CA GLN A 456 3.68 -60.67 -25.07
C GLN A 456 4.63 -61.32 -26.09
N THR A 457 4.99 -60.60 -27.15
CA THR A 457 5.90 -61.10 -28.19
C THR A 457 7.33 -61.27 -27.65
N LEU A 458 7.80 -60.31 -26.83
CA LEU A 458 9.08 -60.42 -26.11
C LEU A 458 9.08 -61.62 -25.15
N GLN A 459 7.97 -61.86 -24.45
CA GLN A 459 7.80 -63.03 -23.57
C GLN A 459 7.77 -64.35 -24.34
N GLN A 460 7.14 -64.41 -25.52
CA GLN A 460 7.16 -65.60 -26.40
C GLN A 460 8.54 -65.87 -26.99
N LYS A 461 9.24 -64.83 -27.48
CA LYS A 461 10.63 -64.96 -27.96
C LYS A 461 11.56 -65.45 -26.85
N LEU A 462 11.41 -64.94 -25.62
CA LEU A 462 12.16 -65.42 -24.45
C LEU A 462 11.87 -66.91 -24.14
N LYS A 463 10.63 -67.38 -24.28
CA LYS A 463 10.27 -68.82 -24.14
C LYS A 463 10.90 -69.68 -25.26
N LEU A 464 10.88 -69.21 -26.51
CA LEU A 464 11.47 -69.93 -27.65
C LEU A 464 13.00 -70.02 -27.54
N THR A 465 13.68 -68.95 -27.13
CA THR A 465 15.14 -68.96 -26.86
C THR A 465 15.49 -69.88 -25.70
N ARG A 466 14.59 -70.03 -24.71
CA ARG A 466 14.73 -70.97 -23.59
C ARG A 466 14.56 -72.43 -24.03
N ASN A 467 13.65 -72.71 -24.97
CA ASN A 467 13.44 -74.05 -25.54
C ASN A 467 14.54 -74.45 -26.55
N HIS A 468 15.07 -73.52 -27.34
CA HIS A 468 16.21 -73.80 -28.23
C HIS A 468 17.51 -74.10 -27.48
N ARG A 469 17.68 -73.59 -26.25
CA ARG A 469 18.79 -73.96 -25.35
C ARG A 469 18.67 -75.36 -24.74
N LEU A 470 17.48 -75.98 -24.73
CA LEU A 470 17.27 -77.31 -24.13
C LEU A 470 17.57 -78.48 -25.09
N LEU A 471 17.67 -78.24 -26.41
CA LEU A 471 17.84 -79.28 -27.44
C LEU A 471 19.28 -79.46 -27.97
N LYS A 472 20.26 -78.65 -27.51
CA LYS A 472 21.69 -78.90 -27.76
C LYS A 472 22.39 -79.10 -26.42
N LYS A 473 22.60 -80.37 -26.05
CA LYS A 473 23.48 -80.76 -24.94
C LYS A 473 24.94 -80.54 -25.36
N GLU A 474 25.53 -79.45 -24.92
CA GLU A 474 26.97 -79.28 -24.73
C GLU A 474 27.21 -78.33 -23.54
N PRO A 475 28.33 -78.46 -22.82
CA PRO A 475 28.40 -78.09 -21.41
C PRO A 475 28.42 -76.57 -21.23
N GLU A 476 27.48 -76.06 -20.44
CA GLU A 476 27.52 -74.67 -19.98
C GLU A 476 28.74 -74.48 -19.07
N LYS A 477 29.84 -74.01 -19.67
CA LYS A 477 30.81 -73.16 -18.97
C LYS A 477 30.02 -72.03 -18.31
N LYS A 478 30.12 -71.94 -16.98
CA LYS A 478 29.61 -70.88 -16.10
C LYS A 478 29.54 -69.53 -16.83
N ALA A 479 28.34 -69.16 -17.28
CA ALA A 479 28.04 -67.80 -17.67
C ALA A 479 28.19 -66.93 -16.41
N GLY A 480 29.10 -65.95 -16.46
CA GLY A 480 29.35 -65.02 -15.38
C GLY A 480 28.06 -64.40 -14.86
N ARG A 481 27.90 -64.40 -13.54
CA ARG A 481 26.80 -63.73 -12.81
C ARG A 481 26.55 -62.36 -13.43
N SER A 482 25.39 -62.13 -14.04
CA SER A 482 24.96 -60.78 -14.39
C SER A 482 24.77 -60.01 -13.08
N ILE A 483 25.70 -59.11 -12.78
CA ILE A 483 25.82 -58.41 -11.49
C ILE A 483 24.59 -57.52 -11.20
N TYR A 484 23.80 -57.18 -12.23
CA TYR A 484 22.64 -56.28 -12.15
C TYR A 484 21.37 -56.88 -12.78
N GLY A 485 21.23 -58.20 -12.75
CA GLY A 485 20.07 -58.93 -13.31
C GLY A 485 18.75 -58.69 -12.56
N SER A 486 17.66 -59.31 -13.04
CA SER A 486 16.31 -59.20 -12.45
C SER A 486 16.24 -59.57 -10.96
N GLN A 487 17.07 -60.53 -10.53
CA GLN A 487 17.17 -60.89 -9.11
C GLN A 487 17.83 -59.80 -8.27
N ALA A 488 18.85 -59.13 -8.81
CA ALA A 488 19.52 -58.01 -8.15
C ALA A 488 18.57 -56.82 -7.93
N LYS A 489 17.77 -56.49 -8.95
CA LYS A 489 16.71 -55.47 -8.86
C LYS A 489 15.69 -55.81 -7.78
N LYS A 490 15.22 -57.07 -7.78
CA LYS A 490 14.22 -57.56 -6.84
C LYS A 490 14.71 -57.51 -5.39
N ASP A 491 15.94 -57.97 -5.15
CA ASP A 491 16.54 -57.97 -3.81
C ASP A 491 16.73 -56.53 -3.29
N THR A 492 17.20 -55.60 -4.14
CA THR A 492 17.39 -54.20 -3.75
C THR A 492 16.07 -53.46 -3.53
N LYS A 493 15.07 -53.70 -4.38
CA LYS A 493 13.72 -53.12 -4.23
C LYS A 493 13.05 -53.59 -2.94
N CYS A 494 13.15 -54.88 -2.64
CA CYS A 494 12.60 -55.49 -1.43
C CYS A 494 13.22 -54.87 -0.16
N LEU A 495 14.53 -54.60 -0.15
CA LEU A 495 15.17 -53.92 0.97
C LEU A 495 14.68 -52.47 1.14
N LEU A 496 14.56 -51.71 0.05
CA LEU A 496 14.09 -50.32 0.09
C LEU A 496 12.63 -50.23 0.56
N GLU A 497 11.76 -51.10 0.04
CA GLU A 497 10.36 -51.18 0.44
C GLU A 497 10.20 -51.50 1.94
N ALA A 498 10.97 -52.46 2.44
CA ALA A 498 10.95 -52.85 3.85
C ALA A 498 11.43 -51.72 4.78
N LEU A 499 12.42 -50.94 4.36
CA LEU A 499 12.92 -49.78 5.10
C LEU A 499 11.90 -48.64 5.14
N LEU A 500 11.22 -48.35 4.02
CA LEU A 500 10.17 -47.33 3.97
C LEU A 500 8.94 -47.73 4.80
N ALA A 501 8.51 -48.99 4.71
CA ALA A 501 7.40 -49.51 5.50
C ALA A 501 7.69 -49.43 7.02
N TYR A 502 8.93 -49.75 7.42
CA TYR A 502 9.35 -49.62 8.81
C TYR A 502 9.42 -48.16 9.28
N ALA A 503 10.02 -47.27 8.47
CA ALA A 503 10.22 -45.87 8.82
C ALA A 503 8.90 -45.05 8.86
N ASN A 504 7.84 -45.56 8.23
CA ASN A 504 6.49 -44.98 8.25
C ASN A 504 5.54 -45.68 9.24
N ASN A 505 6.03 -46.60 10.08
CA ASN A 505 5.23 -47.38 11.05
C ASN A 505 4.12 -48.25 10.39
N GLU A 506 4.34 -48.75 9.18
CA GLU A 506 3.39 -49.60 8.44
C GLU A 506 3.53 -51.10 8.78
N LEU A 507 4.48 -51.49 9.65
CA LEU A 507 4.78 -52.89 9.99
C LEU A 507 4.51 -53.20 11.47
N GLU A 508 3.64 -54.17 11.74
CA GLU A 508 3.30 -54.62 13.10
C GLU A 508 4.37 -55.54 13.73
N ASN A 509 4.43 -55.56 15.08
CA ASN A 509 5.33 -56.41 15.89
C ASN A 509 6.84 -56.19 15.68
N CYS A 510 7.29 -55.00 15.31
CA CYS A 510 8.71 -54.71 15.03
C CYS A 510 9.52 -54.18 16.23
N GLU A 511 8.93 -54.13 17.43
CA GLU A 511 9.52 -53.55 18.65
C GLU A 511 10.84 -54.20 19.10
N HIS A 512 11.11 -55.45 18.69
CA HIS A 512 12.34 -56.18 19.01
C HIS A 512 13.48 -55.95 17.99
N LEU A 513 13.27 -55.13 16.96
CA LEU A 513 14.27 -54.80 15.95
C LEU A 513 15.03 -53.54 16.38
N GLN A 514 16.33 -53.64 16.64
CA GLN A 514 17.18 -52.47 16.94
C GLN A 514 17.56 -51.73 15.64
N ILE A 515 16.56 -51.09 15.03
CA ILE A 515 16.72 -50.26 13.84
C ILE A 515 16.28 -48.84 14.22
N GLN A 516 17.25 -47.93 14.33
CA GLN A 516 16.98 -46.52 14.55
C GLN A 516 16.77 -45.85 13.19
N VAL A 517 15.63 -45.20 13.03
CA VAL A 517 15.28 -44.41 11.84
C VAL A 517 15.03 -42.97 12.26
N ASN A 518 15.58 -42.01 11.51
CA ASN A 518 15.36 -40.59 11.73
C ASN A 518 15.13 -39.88 10.39
N TRP A 519 14.00 -39.21 10.26
CA TRP A 519 13.69 -38.38 9.09
C TRP A 519 14.30 -36.99 9.28
N GLN A 520 15.30 -36.63 8.47
CA GLN A 520 15.87 -35.28 8.47
C GLN A 520 15.01 -34.28 7.69
N THR A 521 14.38 -34.74 6.61
CA THR A 521 13.39 -34.01 5.81
C THR A 521 12.36 -35.01 5.25
N GLU A 522 11.30 -34.53 4.58
CA GLU A 522 10.29 -35.42 3.97
C GLU A 522 10.87 -36.41 2.93
N ASN A 523 12.09 -36.17 2.44
CA ASN A 523 12.75 -37.00 1.42
C ASN A 523 14.12 -37.55 1.88
N ARG A 524 14.52 -37.37 3.15
CA ARG A 524 15.81 -37.84 3.67
C ARG A 524 15.65 -38.69 4.94
N LEU A 525 16.02 -39.96 4.83
CA LEU A 525 15.91 -40.95 5.91
C LEU A 525 17.30 -41.41 6.36
N VAL A 526 17.65 -41.16 7.62
CA VAL A 526 18.86 -41.68 8.24
C VAL A 526 18.54 -42.98 8.96
N VAL A 527 19.31 -44.03 8.69
CA VAL A 527 19.14 -45.36 9.27
C VAL A 527 20.41 -45.74 10.02
N SER A 528 20.28 -46.22 11.26
CA SER A 528 21.36 -46.83 12.05
C SER A 528 20.90 -48.19 12.57
N THR A 529 21.61 -49.25 12.20
CA THR A 529 21.19 -50.63 12.49
C THR A 529 22.34 -51.64 12.33
N LYS A 530 22.06 -52.93 12.53
CA LYS A 530 22.94 -54.05 12.19
C LYS A 530 22.35 -54.87 11.05
N VAL A 531 23.19 -55.45 10.19
CA VAL A 531 22.74 -56.26 9.04
C VAL A 531 21.76 -57.39 9.44
N ARG A 532 21.97 -58.00 10.61
CA ARG A 532 21.08 -59.04 11.17
C ARG A 532 19.64 -58.57 11.45
N PHE A 533 19.43 -57.28 11.73
CA PHE A 533 18.10 -56.71 11.95
C PHE A 533 17.41 -56.36 10.63
N LEU A 534 18.17 -55.95 9.61
CA LEU A 534 17.66 -55.80 8.24
C LEU A 534 17.20 -57.14 7.64
N GLU A 535 17.88 -58.24 7.96
CA GLU A 535 17.47 -59.60 7.59
C GLU A 535 16.13 -59.99 8.22
N LYS A 536 15.93 -59.67 9.49
CA LYS A 536 14.64 -59.88 10.16
C LYS A 536 13.54 -58.94 9.63
N LEU A 537 13.91 -57.72 9.23
CA LEU A 537 12.98 -56.73 8.71
C LEU A 537 12.44 -57.14 7.33
N THR A 538 13.32 -57.54 6.42
CA THR A 538 12.94 -57.99 5.05
C THR A 538 12.04 -59.22 5.09
N ALA A 539 12.25 -60.12 6.07
CA ALA A 539 11.38 -61.27 6.32
C ALA A 539 9.93 -60.90 6.70
N LYS A 540 9.67 -59.67 7.15
CA LYS A 540 8.33 -59.19 7.55
C LYS A 540 7.58 -58.40 6.47
N SER A 541 8.28 -57.86 5.47
CA SER A 541 7.68 -56.92 4.49
C SER A 541 7.32 -57.57 3.16
N SER A 542 8.22 -58.35 2.54
CA SER A 542 7.93 -58.93 1.21
C SER A 542 8.75 -60.17 0.82
N ALA A 543 10.03 -60.29 1.20
CA ALA A 543 10.83 -61.50 1.00
C ALA A 543 12.01 -61.58 1.98
N LYS A 544 12.33 -62.77 2.49
CA LYS A 544 13.48 -62.99 3.39
C LYS A 544 14.79 -62.95 2.59
N LEU A 545 15.57 -61.88 2.74
CA LEU A 545 16.89 -61.73 2.11
C LEU A 545 17.99 -62.24 3.04
N THR A 546 19.02 -62.89 2.51
CA THR A 546 20.21 -63.28 3.31
C THR A 546 21.09 -62.07 3.62
N LYS A 547 21.97 -62.20 4.62
CA LYS A 547 22.95 -61.16 4.96
C LYS A 547 23.81 -60.72 3.78
N GLU A 548 24.23 -61.63 2.89
CA GLU A 548 24.98 -61.27 1.68
C GLU A 548 24.14 -60.46 0.70
N GLN A 549 22.87 -60.85 0.49
CA GLN A 549 21.96 -60.13 -0.41
C GLN A 549 21.69 -58.71 0.08
N ILE A 550 21.57 -58.51 1.40
CA ILE A 550 21.35 -57.19 1.99
C ILE A 550 22.58 -56.30 1.83
N LYS A 551 23.79 -56.84 2.07
CA LYS A 551 25.04 -56.07 1.88
C LYS A 551 25.20 -55.62 0.43
N GLU A 552 24.88 -56.52 -0.49
CA GLU A 552 24.93 -56.26 -1.93
C GLU A 552 23.81 -55.29 -2.38
N ALA A 553 22.62 -55.38 -1.80
CA ALA A 553 21.53 -54.45 -2.05
C ALA A 553 21.86 -53.02 -1.59
N LEU A 554 22.42 -52.85 -0.39
CA LEU A 554 22.88 -51.55 0.11
C LEU A 554 23.97 -50.96 -0.78
N LYS A 555 24.95 -51.78 -1.19
CA LYS A 555 26.00 -51.35 -2.11
C LYS A 555 25.44 -50.87 -3.46
N ARG A 556 24.32 -51.44 -3.94
CA ARG A 556 23.67 -50.99 -5.17
C ARG A 556 22.86 -49.72 -4.99
N LEU A 557 22.23 -49.51 -3.82
CA LEU A 557 21.59 -48.23 -3.52
C LEU A 557 22.61 -47.08 -3.52
N GLU A 558 23.85 -47.37 -3.13
CA GLU A 558 25.00 -46.46 -3.14
C GLU A 558 25.61 -46.33 -4.55
N ASP A 559 26.29 -47.36 -5.04
CA ASP A 559 27.13 -47.30 -6.25
C ASP A 559 26.33 -47.29 -7.58
N PHE A 560 25.09 -47.81 -7.58
CA PHE A 560 24.33 -47.99 -8.82
C PHE A 560 23.17 -47.00 -8.96
N LEU A 561 22.46 -46.69 -7.87
CA LEU A 561 21.36 -45.72 -7.88
C LEU A 561 21.73 -44.36 -7.28
N GLY A 562 22.85 -44.24 -6.55
CA GLY A 562 23.30 -42.98 -5.96
C GLY A 562 22.38 -42.40 -4.89
N ILE A 563 21.46 -43.19 -4.34
CA ILE A 563 20.46 -42.73 -3.35
C ILE A 563 20.86 -43.01 -1.90
N LEU A 564 21.92 -43.79 -1.68
CA LEU A 564 22.43 -44.10 -0.36
C LEU A 564 23.79 -43.42 -0.15
N GLU A 565 23.92 -42.69 0.96
CA GLU A 565 25.19 -42.16 1.46
C GLU A 565 25.62 -42.95 2.71
N ASP A 566 26.78 -43.62 2.67
CA ASP A 566 27.32 -44.33 3.83
C ASP A 566 27.95 -43.34 4.82
N ASN A 567 27.39 -43.25 6.02
CA ASN A 567 27.82 -42.31 7.07
C ASN A 567 28.83 -42.95 8.05
N ARG A 568 29.36 -44.14 7.76
CA ARG A 568 30.27 -44.86 8.67
C ARG A 568 31.72 -44.40 8.53
N THR A 569 32.38 -44.17 9.67
CA THR A 569 33.81 -43.81 9.74
C THR A 569 34.76 -45.00 9.63
N ARG A 570 34.28 -46.24 9.83
CA ARG A 570 35.02 -47.50 9.59
C ARG A 570 34.15 -48.50 8.81
N THR A 571 34.59 -48.87 7.61
CA THR A 571 33.79 -49.66 6.64
C THR A 571 34.15 -51.15 6.59
N GLN A 572 35.35 -51.55 7.07
CA GLN A 572 35.79 -52.95 7.05
C GLN A 572 35.35 -53.74 8.31
N GLY A 573 34.71 -54.89 8.09
CA GLY A 573 34.41 -55.89 9.12
C GLY A 573 33.22 -55.61 10.04
N SER A 574 32.63 -54.40 10.02
CA SER A 574 31.52 -54.04 10.92
C SER A 574 30.17 -54.61 10.48
N GLU A 575 29.42 -55.21 11.42
CA GLU A 575 27.99 -55.55 11.24
C GLU A 575 27.08 -54.32 11.33
N ASP A 576 27.58 -53.20 11.84
CA ASP A 576 26.84 -51.96 12.01
C ASP A 576 26.78 -51.19 10.68
N ARG A 577 25.60 -50.68 10.37
CA ARG A 577 25.22 -49.94 9.17
C ARG A 577 24.63 -48.60 9.59
N HIS A 578 25.24 -47.52 9.13
CA HIS A 578 24.75 -46.17 9.34
C HIS A 578 24.79 -45.41 8.01
N PHE A 579 23.64 -45.02 7.48
CA PHE A 579 23.55 -44.44 6.14
C PHE A 579 22.33 -43.53 5.99
N THR A 580 22.39 -42.61 5.03
CA THR A 580 21.28 -41.73 4.64
C THR A 580 20.71 -42.18 3.30
N LEU A 581 19.39 -42.33 3.22
CA LEU A 581 18.66 -42.51 1.97
C LEU A 581 18.06 -41.19 1.50
N LYS A 582 18.36 -40.79 0.26
CA LYS A 582 17.75 -39.66 -0.45
C LYS A 582 16.65 -40.16 -1.37
N LEU A 583 15.41 -39.91 -1.00
CA LEU A 583 14.22 -40.35 -1.72
C LEU A 583 13.85 -39.33 -2.81
N TRP A 584 13.19 -39.82 -3.86
CA TRP A 584 12.74 -39.00 -4.98
C TRP A 584 11.44 -38.25 -4.67
N HIS A 585 10.57 -38.84 -3.85
CA HIS A 585 9.28 -38.28 -3.44
C HIS A 585 9.14 -38.28 -1.91
N LYS A 586 8.11 -37.59 -1.41
CA LYS A 586 7.81 -37.46 0.03
C LYS A 586 7.60 -38.81 0.72
N ARG A 587 7.91 -38.89 2.02
CA ARG A 587 7.89 -40.12 2.83
C ARG A 587 6.59 -40.94 2.75
N HIS A 588 5.43 -40.28 2.64
CA HIS A 588 4.11 -40.94 2.57
C HIS A 588 3.75 -41.44 1.17
N ASP A 589 4.52 -41.02 0.15
CA ASP A 589 4.32 -41.39 -1.25
C ASP A 589 5.21 -42.58 -1.62
N LYS A 590 5.06 -43.68 -0.86
CA LYS A 590 5.85 -44.91 -1.00
C LYS A 590 5.75 -45.50 -2.40
N GLU A 591 4.55 -45.50 -2.98
CA GLU A 591 4.31 -46.04 -4.32
C GLU A 591 5.02 -45.22 -5.40
N ALA A 592 5.04 -43.89 -5.27
CA ALA A 592 5.77 -43.01 -6.18
C ALA A 592 7.29 -43.23 -6.09
N ASN A 593 7.85 -43.37 -4.87
CA ASN A 593 9.26 -43.70 -4.66
C ASN A 593 9.65 -45.06 -5.26
N LEU A 594 8.80 -46.09 -5.15
CA LEU A 594 9.05 -47.41 -5.72
C LEU A 594 8.89 -47.44 -7.26
N LYS A 595 7.99 -46.63 -7.83
CA LYS A 595 7.88 -46.44 -9.29
C LYS A 595 9.12 -45.72 -9.84
N GLN A 596 9.59 -44.68 -9.15
CA GLN A 596 10.80 -43.96 -9.55
C GLN A 596 12.05 -44.82 -9.44
N PHE A 597 12.14 -45.68 -8.42
CA PHE A 597 13.18 -46.70 -8.32
C PHE A 597 13.22 -47.61 -9.57
N ASP A 598 12.07 -48.08 -10.04
CA ASP A 598 12.03 -48.98 -11.20
C ASP A 598 12.49 -48.29 -12.48
N LEU A 599 12.13 -47.01 -12.66
CA LEU A 599 12.53 -46.17 -13.79
C LEU A 599 14.04 -45.90 -13.77
N GLU A 600 14.58 -45.43 -12.64
CA GLU A 600 16.02 -45.12 -12.52
C GLU A 600 16.89 -46.37 -12.64
N TRP A 601 16.41 -47.53 -12.18
CA TRP A 601 17.12 -48.80 -12.36
C TRP A 601 17.27 -49.20 -13.84
N GLU A 602 16.20 -49.06 -14.65
CA GLU A 602 16.30 -49.37 -16.09
C GLU A 602 17.13 -48.32 -16.83
N ARG A 603 17.00 -47.04 -16.48
CA ARG A 603 17.81 -45.95 -17.05
C ARG A 603 19.32 -46.18 -16.85
N HIS A 604 19.75 -46.52 -15.63
CA HIS A 604 21.16 -46.80 -15.32
C HIS A 604 21.65 -48.10 -15.97
N ARG A 605 20.75 -49.08 -16.14
CA ARG A 605 21.05 -50.31 -16.86
C ARG A 605 21.28 -50.05 -18.35
N GLU A 606 20.44 -49.22 -18.99
CA GLU A 606 20.56 -48.83 -20.40
C GLU A 606 21.78 -47.93 -20.66
N ALA A 607 22.05 -46.95 -19.79
CA ALA A 607 23.21 -46.07 -19.89
C ALA A 607 24.55 -46.83 -19.85
N ARG A 608 24.64 -47.92 -19.08
CA ARG A 608 25.84 -48.76 -19.01
C ARG A 608 25.98 -49.74 -20.18
N PHE A 609 24.89 -50.04 -20.90
CA PHE A 609 24.94 -50.75 -22.17
C PHE A 609 25.55 -49.86 -23.26
N LEU A 610 25.21 -48.57 -23.27
CA LEU A 610 25.78 -47.56 -24.18
C LEU A 610 27.26 -47.23 -23.87
N TYR A 611 27.65 -47.26 -22.60
CA TYR A 611 29.04 -47.01 -22.17
C TYR A 611 30.03 -48.17 -22.48
N LYS A 612 29.53 -49.32 -22.94
CA LYS A 612 30.35 -50.48 -23.30
C LYS A 612 30.76 -50.51 -24.77
N GLU A 613 30.15 -49.67 -25.61
CA GLU A 613 30.47 -49.50 -27.04
C GLU A 613 31.51 -48.39 -27.33
N TYR A 614 31.84 -47.55 -26.34
CA TYR A 614 32.82 -46.45 -26.49
C TYR A 614 34.15 -46.71 -25.77
N LYS A 615 34.71 -47.92 -25.90
CA LYS A 615 36.02 -48.23 -25.31
C LYS A 615 36.96 -48.95 -26.28
N GLU A 616 37.18 -48.36 -27.46
CA GLU A 616 38.35 -48.62 -28.30
C GLU A 616 38.89 -47.30 -28.90
N VAL A 617 39.68 -46.55 -28.12
CA VAL A 617 40.77 -45.68 -28.62
C VAL A 617 41.89 -45.70 -27.55
N PRO A 618 43.19 -45.81 -27.91
CA PRO A 618 44.28 -45.91 -26.94
C PRO A 618 44.77 -44.55 -26.39
N GLU A 619 45.40 -44.64 -25.23
CA GLU A 619 45.93 -43.63 -24.30
C GLU A 619 47.10 -42.76 -24.82
N VAL A 620 47.32 -41.57 -24.18
CA VAL A 620 48.64 -41.02 -23.76
C VAL A 620 48.48 -40.16 -22.47
N PRO A 621 49.47 -40.11 -21.53
CA PRO A 621 49.29 -39.92 -20.06
C PRO A 621 49.53 -38.49 -19.45
N PRO A 622 49.43 -38.32 -18.10
CA PRO A 622 49.18 -37.04 -17.40
C PRO A 622 50.34 -36.45 -16.57
N ALA A 623 50.21 -35.17 -16.19
CA ALA A 623 50.80 -34.53 -14.99
C ALA A 623 50.22 -33.11 -14.81
N LEU A 624 50.12 -32.45 -13.65
CA LEU A 624 49.91 -32.80 -12.24
C LEU A 624 49.61 -31.46 -11.50
N ASN A 625 48.52 -31.43 -10.72
CA ASN A 625 48.15 -30.58 -9.57
C ASN A 625 48.56 -29.09 -9.39
N CYS A 626 47.49 -28.29 -9.16
CA CYS A 626 47.22 -27.33 -8.06
C CYS A 626 48.35 -26.82 -7.15
N LEU A 627 48.31 -25.51 -6.85
CA LEU A 627 48.43 -24.93 -5.50
C LEU A 627 47.97 -23.46 -5.50
N LEU A 628 47.01 -23.11 -4.61
CA LEU A 628 46.71 -21.74 -4.17
C LEU A 628 46.82 -21.71 -2.64
N PRO A 629 47.49 -20.71 -2.04
CA PRO A 629 47.28 -20.33 -0.66
C PRO A 629 46.59 -18.96 -0.51
N THR A 630 45.83 -18.87 0.58
CA THR A 630 45.08 -17.73 1.14
C THR A 630 45.94 -16.54 1.59
N PRO A 631 45.39 -15.32 1.69
CA PRO A 631 46.12 -14.14 2.16
C PRO A 631 46.14 -14.01 3.70
N GLN A 632 47.29 -13.59 4.23
CA GLN A 632 47.50 -13.17 5.62
C GLN A 632 47.24 -11.67 5.80
N ALA A 633 46.92 -11.32 7.05
CA ALA A 633 46.62 -10.00 7.58
C ALA A 633 47.78 -9.01 7.54
N SER A 634 47.44 -7.72 7.49
CA SER A 634 48.34 -6.58 7.74
C SER A 634 47.73 -5.68 8.82
N ASP A 635 48.35 -5.70 9.99
CA ASP A 635 48.39 -4.57 10.93
C ASP A 635 49.52 -3.64 10.48
N ASP A 636 49.28 -2.33 10.47
CA ASP A 636 50.30 -1.34 10.86
C ASP A 636 49.62 0.02 11.10
N ALA A 637 49.84 0.53 12.31
CA ALA A 637 49.36 1.80 12.82
C ALA A 637 50.54 2.76 13.06
N LEU A 638 50.18 4.05 13.14
CA LEU A 638 50.90 5.18 13.73
C LEU A 638 51.96 5.89 12.87
N TYR A 639 51.64 7.13 12.50
CA TYR A 639 52.51 8.30 12.74
C TYR A 639 51.68 9.59 12.68
N LEU A 640 51.72 10.38 13.75
CA LEU A 640 51.26 11.77 13.84
C LEU A 640 52.43 12.55 14.45
N PRO A 641 52.86 13.70 13.90
CA PRO A 641 53.82 14.57 14.56
C PRO A 641 53.11 15.65 15.38
N ASP A 642 53.61 15.81 16.60
CA ASP A 642 53.30 16.88 17.54
C ASP A 642 53.94 18.22 17.12
N ASP A 643 53.40 19.28 17.73
CA ASP A 643 53.94 20.64 17.92
C ASP A 643 53.78 21.68 16.80
N ILE A 644 52.73 22.52 16.93
CA ILE A 644 52.88 23.99 16.81
C ILE A 644 52.06 24.68 17.92
N ASP A 645 52.75 25.62 18.57
CA ASP A 645 52.45 26.41 19.76
C ASP A 645 51.09 27.12 19.85
N ALA A 646 50.55 27.07 21.06
CA ALA A 646 49.34 27.73 21.55
C ALA A 646 49.53 29.23 21.88
N LEU A 647 50.04 30.06 20.96
CA LEU A 647 50.24 31.49 21.27
C LEU A 647 50.19 32.50 20.11
N TYR A 648 49.38 32.26 19.05
CA TYR A 648 49.30 33.21 17.92
C TYR A 648 47.95 33.46 17.23
N LEU A 649 46.78 33.24 17.85
CA LEU A 649 45.50 33.67 17.28
C LEU A 649 44.60 34.34 18.33
N LEU A 650 44.98 35.56 18.70
CA LEU A 650 44.16 36.56 19.39
C LEU A 650 43.79 37.71 18.42
N GLU A 651 43.51 37.36 17.17
CA GLU A 651 42.76 38.19 16.23
C GLU A 651 41.55 37.36 15.78
N LEU A 652 40.36 37.94 15.91
CA LEU A 652 39.08 37.38 15.47
C LEU A 652 39.12 37.14 13.95
N VAL A 653 39.65 35.99 13.57
CA VAL A 653 39.37 35.35 12.28
C VAL A 653 38.24 34.39 12.61
N ASP A 654 37.04 34.64 12.09
CA ASP A 654 35.97 33.64 12.11
C ASP A 654 36.55 32.38 11.47
N VAL A 655 36.84 31.36 12.29
CA VAL A 655 37.34 30.07 11.81
C VAL A 655 36.13 29.31 11.27
N PRO A 656 36.18 28.77 10.04
CA PRO A 656 35.09 27.95 9.52
C PRO A 656 34.76 26.83 10.51
N GLU A 657 33.52 26.80 10.99
CA GLU A 657 33.03 25.75 11.88
C GLU A 657 33.03 24.41 11.14
N VAL A 658 33.35 23.31 11.85
CA VAL A 658 33.16 21.96 11.30
C VAL A 658 31.67 21.79 11.00
N PRO A 659 31.27 21.30 9.80
CA PRO A 659 29.87 21.20 9.41
C PRO A 659 29.14 20.08 10.15
N GLU A 660 28.93 20.25 11.45
CA GLU A 660 28.16 19.35 12.31
C GLU A 660 27.00 20.11 12.96
N GLY A 661 25.79 19.58 12.80
CA GLY A 661 24.59 20.13 13.43
C GLY A 661 24.02 21.39 12.75
N SER A 662 23.19 22.13 13.48
CA SER A 662 22.57 23.38 13.03
C SER A 662 23.53 24.56 13.15
N VAL A 663 23.49 25.46 12.17
CA VAL A 663 24.34 26.67 12.14
C VAL A 663 23.75 27.72 13.06
N ALA A 664 24.56 28.19 14.03
CA ALA A 664 24.14 29.18 15.01
C ALA A 664 23.55 30.45 14.36
N LEU A 665 22.61 31.10 15.06
CA LEU A 665 21.92 32.30 14.56
C LEU A 665 22.87 33.48 14.29
N SER A 666 23.97 33.58 15.05
CA SER A 666 24.99 34.61 14.92
C SER A 666 26.14 34.25 13.98
N SER A 667 26.14 33.06 13.38
CA SER A 667 27.26 32.58 12.56
C SER A 667 27.30 33.33 11.22
N VAL A 668 28.46 33.91 10.90
CA VAL A 668 28.73 34.59 9.62
C VAL A 668 28.78 33.62 8.43
N PHE A 669 28.88 32.32 8.69
CA PHE A 669 28.97 31.27 7.67
C PHE A 669 27.62 30.79 7.14
N TYR A 670 26.52 31.29 7.70
CA TYR A 670 25.21 30.98 7.14
C TYR A 670 24.99 31.72 5.82
N VAL A 671 24.70 30.96 4.77
CA VAL A 671 24.34 31.50 3.47
C VAL A 671 22.82 31.55 3.36
N GLU A 672 22.27 32.76 3.35
CA GLU A 672 20.85 32.97 3.12
C GLU A 672 20.43 32.46 1.75
N ARG A 673 19.23 31.88 1.68
CA ARG A 673 18.66 31.30 0.45
C ARG A 673 17.40 32.04 -0.01
N PRO A 674 17.49 33.30 -0.48
CA PRO A 674 16.35 33.97 -1.09
C PRO A 674 15.95 33.27 -2.40
N PRO A 675 14.64 33.17 -2.73
CA PRO A 675 13.51 33.74 -1.98
C PRO A 675 12.93 32.83 -0.90
N ILE A 676 13.49 31.64 -0.65
CA ILE A 676 12.93 30.62 0.26
C ILE A 676 12.75 31.17 1.68
N GLU A 677 13.78 31.80 2.22
CA GLU A 677 13.75 32.39 3.57
C GLU A 677 12.75 33.53 3.67
N THR A 678 12.77 34.45 2.71
CA THR A 678 11.84 35.58 2.65
C THR A 678 10.39 35.09 2.66
N HIS A 679 10.06 34.08 1.85
CA HIS A 679 8.73 33.48 1.85
C HIS A 679 8.37 32.86 3.19
N CYS A 680 9.32 32.21 3.88
CA CYS A 680 9.07 31.64 5.21
C CYS A 680 8.78 32.74 6.24
N TYR A 681 9.52 33.85 6.22
CA TYR A 681 9.30 35.00 7.11
C TYR A 681 7.95 35.68 6.85
N ASP A 682 7.59 35.88 5.58
CA ASP A 682 6.29 36.47 5.22
C ASP A 682 5.13 35.54 5.58
N THR A 683 5.32 34.23 5.45
CA THR A 683 4.31 33.20 5.75
C THR A 683 4.08 33.05 7.25
N ILE A 684 5.13 33.01 8.08
CA ILE A 684 4.98 32.72 9.53
C ILE A 684 4.18 33.80 10.27
N ILE A 685 4.14 35.02 9.73
CA ILE A 685 3.38 36.14 10.28
C ILE A 685 1.87 35.97 10.01
N GLN A 686 1.48 35.25 8.96
CA GLN A 686 0.07 35.09 8.58
C GLN A 686 -0.73 34.27 9.62
N PRO A 687 -1.98 34.64 9.93
CA PRO A 687 -2.90 33.85 10.75
C PRO A 687 -2.94 32.36 10.38
N GLY A 688 -2.80 31.47 11.37
CA GLY A 688 -2.90 30.02 11.14
C GLY A 688 -1.81 29.41 10.25
N ALA A 689 -0.67 30.07 10.05
CA ALA A 689 0.34 29.62 9.09
C ALA A 689 0.86 28.19 9.35
N LEU A 690 1.12 27.47 8.26
CA LEU A 690 1.78 26.17 8.23
C LEU A 690 2.94 26.22 7.23
N ILE A 691 4.16 26.03 7.72
CA ILE A 691 5.38 25.96 6.90
C ILE A 691 5.92 24.53 6.97
N ARG A 692 6.09 23.89 5.81
CA ARG A 692 6.67 22.55 5.72
C ARG A 692 8.03 22.63 5.04
N ILE A 693 9.07 22.22 5.75
CA ILE A 693 10.45 22.17 5.25
C ILE A 693 10.80 20.71 4.97
N LYS A 694 11.19 20.43 3.72
CA LYS A 694 11.50 19.09 3.21
C LYS A 694 12.81 19.13 2.45
N ALA A 695 13.78 18.34 2.89
CA ALA A 695 15.06 18.15 2.19
C ALA A 695 15.78 16.88 2.71
N PRO A 696 16.80 16.35 2.00
CA PRO A 696 17.68 15.31 2.53
C PRO A 696 18.32 15.67 3.87
N ARG A 697 18.85 14.68 4.59
CA ARG A 697 19.58 14.93 5.85
C ARG A 697 20.79 15.85 5.58
N GLN A 698 21.17 16.63 6.60
CA GLN A 698 22.32 17.55 6.55
C GLN A 698 22.22 18.72 5.53
N MET A 699 21.03 19.04 5.01
CA MET A 699 20.83 20.15 4.06
C MET A 699 20.59 21.54 4.70
N GLY A 700 20.72 21.65 6.04
CA GLY A 700 20.48 22.89 6.79
C GLY A 700 19.03 23.16 7.19
N LYS A 701 18.18 22.11 7.25
CA LYS A 701 16.76 22.25 7.60
C LYS A 701 16.52 22.83 8.99
N THR A 702 17.21 22.29 10.00
CA THR A 702 17.15 22.79 11.39
C THR A 702 17.65 24.23 11.47
N SER A 703 18.74 24.56 10.77
CA SER A 703 19.25 25.95 10.69
C SER A 703 18.21 26.93 10.14
N LEU A 704 17.40 26.51 9.16
CA LEU A 704 16.31 27.32 8.62
C LEU A 704 15.14 27.43 9.62
N LEU A 705 14.77 26.33 10.28
CA LEU A 705 13.75 26.35 11.33
C LEU A 705 14.10 27.32 12.46
N ASP A 706 15.35 27.28 12.94
CA ASP A 706 15.82 28.15 14.03
C ASP A 706 15.71 29.63 13.64
N ARG A 707 16.00 29.98 12.38
CA ARG A 707 15.88 31.34 11.86
C ARG A 707 14.44 31.82 11.73
N ILE A 708 13.54 30.94 11.26
CA ILE A 708 12.11 31.27 11.18
C ILE A 708 11.54 31.44 12.60
N ALA A 709 11.91 30.57 13.53
CA ALA A 709 11.52 30.67 14.93
C ALA A 709 12.05 31.97 15.56
N GLU A 710 13.32 32.32 15.32
CA GLU A 710 13.89 33.57 15.83
C GLU A 710 13.21 34.80 15.20
N HIS A 711 12.94 34.79 13.90
CA HIS A 711 12.19 35.86 13.25
C HIS A 711 10.82 36.07 13.90
N ALA A 712 10.08 34.99 14.17
CA ALA A 712 8.79 35.08 14.86
C ALA A 712 8.94 35.56 16.32
N ASN A 713 9.99 35.15 17.03
CA ASN A 713 10.33 35.65 18.36
C ASN A 713 10.57 37.17 18.35
N MET A 714 11.30 37.69 17.35
CA MET A 714 11.50 39.14 17.16
C MET A 714 10.18 39.88 16.91
N GLN A 715 9.17 39.24 16.30
CA GLN A 715 7.81 39.76 16.17
C GLN A 715 6.97 39.64 17.46
N GLY A 716 7.56 39.12 18.55
CA GLY A 716 6.94 38.97 19.86
C GLY A 716 6.11 37.70 20.02
N TYR A 717 6.28 36.70 19.16
CA TYR A 717 5.53 35.45 19.22
C TYR A 717 6.18 34.49 20.22
N ILE A 718 5.38 33.60 20.82
CA ILE A 718 5.89 32.53 21.69
C ILE A 718 6.39 31.42 20.77
N THR A 719 7.68 31.06 20.84
CA THR A 719 8.25 30.01 19.98
C THR A 719 8.64 28.79 20.80
N LEU A 720 8.16 27.63 20.36
CA LEU A 720 8.38 26.31 20.98
C LEU A 720 9.01 25.36 19.96
N PRO A 721 10.36 25.36 19.83
CA PRO A 721 11.06 24.35 19.05
C PRO A 721 11.07 23.00 19.77
N LEU A 722 10.59 21.96 19.08
CA LEU A 722 10.54 20.58 19.54
C LEU A 722 11.33 19.70 18.58
N ASN A 723 12.45 19.14 19.02
CA ASN A 723 13.15 18.09 18.28
C ASN A 723 12.70 16.71 18.79
N LEU A 724 11.95 15.97 17.97
CA LEU A 724 11.41 14.68 18.39
C LEU A 724 12.47 13.56 18.51
N GLN A 725 13.66 13.74 17.94
CA GLN A 725 14.77 12.78 18.05
C GLN A 725 15.41 12.77 19.44
N GLU A 726 15.24 13.84 20.23
CA GLU A 726 15.80 13.95 21.59
C GLU A 726 15.11 13.04 22.62
N PHE A 727 13.97 12.41 22.26
CA PHE A 727 13.16 11.65 23.18
C PHE A 727 13.30 10.13 22.99
N GLY A 728 13.29 9.39 24.10
CA GLY A 728 13.42 7.94 24.08
C GLY A 728 12.24 7.25 23.40
N ARG A 729 12.48 6.05 22.83
CA ARG A 729 11.45 5.25 22.13
C ARG A 729 10.18 4.98 22.93
N GLY A 730 10.24 5.03 24.26
CA GLY A 730 9.08 4.84 25.14
C GLY A 730 7.97 5.88 24.93
N VAL A 731 8.28 7.08 24.41
CA VAL A 731 7.28 8.12 24.10
C VAL A 731 6.42 7.76 22.88
N PHE A 732 6.92 6.88 22.01
CA PHE A 732 6.26 6.46 20.77
C PHE A 732 5.54 5.10 20.90
N SER A 733 5.12 4.75 22.12
CA SER A 733 4.44 3.50 22.46
C SER A 733 3.05 3.39 21.81
N ASN A 734 2.20 4.40 22.02
CA ASN A 734 0.86 4.52 21.47
C ASN A 734 0.46 6.00 21.33
N LEU A 735 -0.60 6.28 20.57
CA LEU A 735 -1.05 7.64 20.29
C LEU A 735 -1.51 8.40 21.55
N ASP A 736 -2.16 7.73 22.51
CA ASP A 736 -2.65 8.39 23.74
C ASP A 736 -1.49 8.89 24.61
N GLU A 737 -0.52 8.03 24.91
CA GLU A 737 0.68 8.36 25.68
C GLU A 737 1.51 9.45 24.99
N PHE A 738 1.65 9.36 23.66
CA PHE A 738 2.35 10.37 22.87
C PHE A 738 1.68 11.74 23.00
N LEU A 739 0.35 11.82 22.83
CA LEU A 739 -0.37 13.10 22.88
C LEU A 739 -0.43 13.69 24.30
N ARG A 740 -0.54 12.86 25.34
CA ARG A 740 -0.41 13.33 26.74
C ARG A 740 0.96 13.92 26.99
N TRP A 741 2.01 13.18 26.64
CA TRP A 741 3.39 13.65 26.74
C TRP A 741 3.60 14.95 25.99
N PHE A 742 3.03 15.07 24.79
CA PHE A 742 3.13 16.26 23.95
C PHE A 742 2.50 17.49 24.63
N CYS A 743 1.30 17.35 25.21
CA CYS A 743 0.68 18.41 26.02
C CYS A 743 1.52 18.79 27.25
N GLU A 744 2.04 17.81 28.00
CA GLU A 744 2.90 18.06 29.17
C GLU A 744 4.23 18.72 28.81
N TRP A 745 4.77 18.40 27.63
CA TRP A 745 6.00 19.02 27.13
C TRP A 745 5.77 20.51 26.83
N ILE A 746 4.65 20.84 26.18
CA ILE A 746 4.27 22.22 25.85
C ILE A 746 4.08 23.03 27.13
N ASP A 747 3.34 22.52 28.10
CA ASP A 747 3.13 23.18 29.40
C ASP A 747 4.43 23.53 30.10
N ARG A 748 5.40 22.62 30.07
CA ARG A 748 6.72 22.83 30.69
C ARG A 748 7.51 23.90 29.95
N ARG A 749 7.46 23.92 28.62
CA ARG A 749 8.20 24.89 27.79
C ARG A 749 7.59 26.29 27.84
N ILE A 750 6.27 26.41 27.87
CA ILE A 750 5.56 27.70 27.93
C ILE A 750 5.84 28.46 29.22
N ARG A 751 6.16 27.77 30.33
CA ARG A 751 6.61 28.42 31.58
C ARG A 751 7.85 29.27 31.40
N GLY A 752 8.73 28.92 30.47
CA GLY A 752 9.90 29.72 30.10
C GLY A 752 9.54 31.11 29.56
N TRP A 753 8.32 31.25 29.02
CA TRP A 753 7.76 32.51 28.50
C TRP A 753 6.98 33.31 29.55
N GLY A 754 7.14 32.99 30.85
CA GLY A 754 6.47 33.69 31.95
C GLY A 754 4.99 33.34 32.13
N LEU A 755 4.45 32.42 31.33
CA LEU A 755 3.08 31.94 31.41
C LEU A 755 2.99 30.78 32.41
N ARG A 756 2.27 30.99 33.52
CA ARG A 756 2.01 29.96 34.53
C ARG A 756 0.60 29.40 34.35
N LEU A 757 0.44 28.52 33.38
CA LEU A 757 -0.77 27.73 33.22
C LEU A 757 -0.82 26.65 34.33
N PRO A 758 -1.97 26.48 35.03
CA PRO A 758 -2.11 25.40 36.01
C PRO A 758 -2.12 24.05 35.30
N VAL A 759 -1.25 23.12 35.69
CA VAL A 759 -1.22 21.77 35.10
C VAL A 759 -2.52 21.06 35.43
N GLN A 760 -3.40 20.93 34.44
CA GLN A 760 -4.73 20.32 34.60
C GLN A 760 -5.00 19.23 33.56
N LEU A 761 -3.97 18.64 32.95
CA LEU A 761 -4.13 17.65 31.88
C LEU A 761 -5.12 16.53 32.25
N SER A 762 -5.12 16.06 33.51
CA SER A 762 -6.07 15.05 34.01
C SER A 762 -7.54 15.45 33.86
N ASN A 763 -7.86 16.73 33.93
CA ASN A 763 -9.24 17.23 33.83
C ASN A 763 -9.71 17.30 32.36
N TYR A 764 -8.76 17.40 31.42
CA TYR A 764 -9.06 17.46 29.98
C TYR A 764 -8.98 16.10 29.30
N TRP A 765 -8.49 15.06 29.99
CA TRP A 765 -8.34 13.73 29.44
C TRP A 765 -9.45 12.79 29.90
N ASP A 766 -10.48 12.65 29.07
CA ASP A 766 -11.63 11.77 29.34
C ASP A 766 -11.51 10.48 28.53
N GLU A 767 -11.74 9.33 29.16
CA GLU A 767 -11.72 7.99 28.53
C GLU A 767 -12.85 7.79 27.52
N ASN A 768 -13.92 8.59 27.58
CA ASN A 768 -15.03 8.58 26.63
C ASN A 768 -14.79 9.49 25.41
N ARG A 769 -13.57 10.01 25.24
CA ARG A 769 -13.16 10.80 24.06
C ARG A 769 -11.88 10.21 23.48
N SER A 770 -11.72 10.35 22.17
CA SER A 770 -10.45 10.02 21.53
C SER A 770 -9.33 10.92 22.06
N SER A 771 -8.11 10.37 22.12
CA SER A 771 -6.90 11.10 22.52
C SER A 771 -6.67 12.37 21.69
N MET A 772 -6.99 12.33 20.40
CA MET A 772 -6.95 13.48 19.49
C MET A 772 -7.94 14.58 19.89
N ILE A 773 -9.16 14.23 20.31
CA ILE A 773 -10.16 15.21 20.76
C ILE A 773 -9.78 15.79 22.13
N ASN A 774 -9.29 14.97 23.04
CA ASN A 774 -8.76 15.44 24.33
C ASN A 774 -7.63 16.46 24.11
N CYS A 775 -6.64 16.12 23.29
CA CYS A 775 -5.54 17.01 22.93
C CYS A 775 -6.03 18.29 22.24
N THR A 776 -6.94 18.19 21.28
CA THR A 776 -7.44 19.38 20.57
C THR A 776 -8.22 20.31 21.50
N THR A 777 -9.09 19.75 22.34
CA THR A 777 -9.86 20.54 23.32
C THR A 777 -8.92 21.23 24.32
N TYR A 778 -7.87 20.53 24.75
CA TYR A 778 -6.82 21.07 25.60
C TYR A 778 -6.13 22.27 24.94
N PHE A 779 -5.71 22.13 23.69
CA PHE A 779 -5.08 23.22 22.94
C PHE A 779 -6.01 24.43 22.79
N GLU A 780 -7.26 24.22 22.41
CA GLU A 780 -8.20 25.32 22.19
C GLU A 780 -8.52 26.07 23.49
N THR A 781 -9.02 25.36 24.50
CA THR A 781 -9.62 25.95 25.70
C THR A 781 -8.62 26.24 26.81
N HIS A 782 -7.60 25.39 26.99
CA HIS A 782 -6.62 25.58 28.05
C HIS A 782 -5.45 26.45 27.56
N LEU A 783 -4.94 26.21 26.35
CA LEU A 783 -3.73 26.87 25.87
C LEU A 783 -4.03 28.16 25.08
N LEU A 784 -4.72 28.06 23.95
CA LEU A 784 -4.88 29.15 22.98
C LEU A 784 -5.81 30.28 23.47
N GLU A 785 -6.83 29.95 24.27
CA GLU A 785 -7.68 30.98 24.91
C GLU A 785 -6.92 31.81 25.95
N GLN A 786 -5.92 31.23 26.64
CA GLN A 786 -5.20 31.91 27.72
C GLN A 786 -4.02 32.76 27.23
N ILE A 787 -3.54 32.53 26.01
CA ILE A 787 -2.45 33.31 25.41
C ILE A 787 -2.98 34.52 24.64
N ASN A 788 -2.31 35.66 24.82
CA ASN A 788 -2.59 36.90 24.09
C ASN A 788 -1.61 37.15 22.93
N ARG A 789 -0.62 36.26 22.76
CA ARG A 789 0.39 36.31 21.72
C ARG A 789 0.27 35.06 20.85
N PRO A 790 0.56 35.14 19.54
CA PRO A 790 0.61 33.95 18.70
C PRO A 790 1.66 32.95 19.20
N LEU A 791 1.36 31.67 19.00
CA LEU A 791 2.20 30.54 19.38
C LEU A 791 2.75 29.86 18.12
N VAL A 792 4.07 29.81 17.99
CA VAL A 792 4.79 29.04 16.97
C VAL A 792 5.26 27.73 17.56
N LEU A 793 4.69 26.64 17.07
CA LEU A 793 5.14 25.29 17.36
C LEU A 793 6.02 24.81 16.19
N ALA A 794 7.31 24.66 16.45
CA ALA A 794 8.29 24.28 15.44
C ALA A 794 8.74 22.85 15.69
N LEU A 795 8.25 21.91 14.87
CA LEU A 795 8.49 20.48 14.99
C LEU A 795 9.65 20.06 14.08
N ASP A 796 10.76 19.65 14.68
CA ASP A 796 11.93 19.13 13.98
C ASP A 796 12.04 17.60 14.13
N ASN A 797 12.69 16.98 13.14
CA ASN A 797 12.93 15.54 13.05
C ASN A 797 11.64 14.70 13.22
N VAL A 798 10.53 15.15 12.63
CA VAL A 798 9.24 14.43 12.74
C VAL A 798 9.25 13.05 12.06
N ASP A 799 10.30 12.77 11.30
CA ASP A 799 10.56 11.48 10.66
C ASP A 799 10.50 10.29 11.63
N CYS A 800 10.88 10.50 12.89
CA CYS A 800 10.84 9.45 13.92
C CYS A 800 9.42 8.93 14.20
N VAL A 801 8.39 9.75 13.99
CA VAL A 801 6.98 9.39 14.19
C VAL A 801 6.54 8.34 13.17
N PHE A 802 7.14 8.32 11.97
CA PHE A 802 6.79 7.36 10.92
C PHE A 802 7.09 5.90 11.28
N GLN A 803 7.91 5.66 12.30
CA GLN A 803 8.15 4.32 12.84
C GLN A 803 6.88 3.72 13.46
N SER A 804 5.93 4.55 13.88
CA SER A 804 4.62 4.14 14.37
C SER A 804 3.51 4.68 13.46
N PRO A 805 2.97 3.86 12.53
CA PRO A 805 1.93 4.31 11.60
C PRO A 805 0.68 4.87 12.28
N GLU A 806 0.31 4.35 13.45
CA GLU A 806 -0.82 4.83 14.24
C GLU A 806 -0.58 6.27 14.74
N ILE A 807 0.60 6.55 15.30
CA ILE A 807 0.95 7.90 15.77
C ILE A 807 1.08 8.85 14.59
N ALA A 808 1.77 8.44 13.51
CA ALA A 808 1.92 9.27 12.32
C ALA A 808 0.57 9.67 11.72
N GLN A 809 -0.33 8.70 11.54
CA GLN A 809 -1.65 8.97 10.98
C GLN A 809 -2.49 9.87 11.91
N GLY A 810 -2.52 9.58 13.22
CA GLY A 810 -3.31 10.38 14.18
C GLY A 810 -2.75 11.79 14.39
N PHE A 811 -1.45 11.92 14.62
CA PHE A 811 -0.82 13.20 14.93
C PHE A 811 -0.86 14.17 13.74
N PHE A 812 -0.49 13.72 12.53
CA PHE A 812 -0.49 14.60 11.37
C PHE A 812 -1.91 14.94 10.90
N SER A 813 -2.85 14.00 10.93
CA SER A 813 -4.26 14.35 10.63
C SER A 813 -4.82 15.39 11.61
N MET A 814 -4.46 15.31 12.90
CA MET A 814 -4.84 16.31 13.90
C MET A 814 -4.22 17.68 13.61
N LEU A 815 -2.90 17.76 13.35
CA LEU A 815 -2.23 19.02 13.01
C LEU A 815 -2.81 19.68 11.75
N ARG A 816 -3.13 18.87 10.73
CA ARG A 816 -3.82 19.34 9.53
C ARG A 816 -5.18 19.91 9.87
N SER A 817 -5.95 19.21 10.70
CA SER A 817 -7.27 19.68 11.14
C SER A 817 -7.17 21.01 11.91
N TRP A 818 -6.16 21.21 12.76
CA TRP A 818 -5.91 22.50 13.43
C TRP A 818 -5.61 23.63 12.44
N HIS A 819 -4.79 23.37 11.42
CA HIS A 819 -4.53 24.35 10.36
C HIS A 819 -5.80 24.71 9.57
N GLU A 820 -6.65 23.72 9.29
CA GLU A 820 -7.93 23.94 8.61
C GLU A 820 -8.93 24.71 9.50
N GLU A 821 -8.93 24.47 10.81
CA GLU A 821 -9.79 25.19 11.76
C GLU A 821 -9.43 26.65 11.93
N ALA A 822 -8.15 26.99 11.85
CA ALA A 822 -7.68 28.38 11.87
C ALA A 822 -8.34 29.25 10.78
N LYS A 823 -8.89 28.66 9.71
CA LYS A 823 -9.61 29.40 8.64
C LYS A 823 -11.05 29.76 9.03
N THR A 824 -11.57 29.18 10.12
CA THR A 824 -12.97 29.33 10.54
C THR A 824 -13.14 29.77 11.98
N ILE A 825 -12.18 29.46 12.85
CA ILE A 825 -12.20 29.70 14.30
C ILE A 825 -11.01 30.59 14.68
N GLU A 826 -11.30 31.78 15.21
CA GLU A 826 -10.31 32.82 15.54
C GLU A 826 -9.29 32.39 16.61
N VAL A 827 -9.67 31.49 17.53
CA VAL A 827 -8.73 30.99 18.56
C VAL A 827 -7.57 30.22 17.90
N TRP A 828 -7.86 29.45 16.86
CA TRP A 828 -6.87 28.67 16.11
C TRP A 828 -5.99 29.54 15.20
N GLU A 829 -6.46 30.75 14.83
CA GLU A 829 -5.63 31.75 14.14
C GLU A 829 -4.43 32.22 14.97
N LYS A 830 -4.33 31.88 16.26
CA LYS A 830 -3.15 32.16 17.10
C LYS A 830 -2.04 31.12 16.95
N LEU A 831 -2.33 29.92 16.46
CA LEU A 831 -1.34 28.85 16.29
C LEU A 831 -0.61 29.03 14.94
N ARG A 832 0.70 28.78 14.95
CA ARG A 832 1.57 28.68 13.77
C ARG A 832 2.33 27.37 13.85
N LEU A 833 2.45 26.68 12.72
CA LEU A 833 3.09 25.38 12.63
C LEU A 833 4.29 25.46 11.69
N ILE A 834 5.44 24.98 12.15
CA ILE A 834 6.60 24.70 11.29
C ILE A 834 6.89 23.21 11.42
N VAL A 835 6.94 22.48 10.32
CA VAL A 835 7.18 21.03 10.31
C VAL A 835 8.35 20.69 9.41
N VAL A 836 9.40 20.12 9.98
CA VAL A 836 10.62 19.73 9.29
C VAL A 836 10.71 18.21 9.22
N HIS A 837 10.94 17.69 8.01
CA HIS A 837 11.12 16.26 7.76
C HIS A 837 12.15 16.00 6.66
N SER A 838 12.65 14.77 6.61
CA SER A 838 13.67 14.31 5.67
C SER A 838 13.05 13.58 4.50
N THR A 839 13.62 13.74 3.30
CA THR A 839 13.13 13.06 2.08
C THR A 839 13.40 11.57 2.05
N GLU A 840 14.31 11.08 2.90
CA GLU A 840 14.80 9.69 2.92
C GLU A 840 13.87 8.73 3.70
N ASP A 841 13.05 9.27 4.61
CA ASP A 841 12.15 8.47 5.44
C ASP A 841 10.79 8.34 4.73
N TYR A 842 10.46 7.12 4.26
CA TYR A 842 9.31 6.77 3.41
C TYR A 842 7.91 6.90 4.08
N GLY A 843 7.79 7.74 5.11
CA GLY A 843 6.51 8.07 5.73
C GLY A 843 5.73 9.12 4.95
N ARG A 844 4.39 9.05 4.99
CA ARG A 844 3.53 10.09 4.40
C ARG A 844 3.18 11.15 5.45
N LEU A 845 3.51 12.41 5.14
CA LEU A 845 3.03 13.60 5.85
C LEU A 845 1.76 14.11 5.17
N ASP A 846 0.60 13.72 5.70
CA ASP A 846 -0.70 14.24 5.25
C ASP A 846 -1.04 15.54 6.01
N LEU A 847 -0.22 16.58 5.80
CA LEU A 847 -0.36 17.94 6.36
C LEU A 847 -0.76 18.96 5.31
#